data_AF-A0AAN6M8L9-F1
#
_entry.id   AF-A0AAN6M8L9-F1
#
_cell.length_a   1.000
_cell.length_b   1.000
_cell.length_c   1.000
_cell.angle_alpha   90.00
_cell.angle_beta   90.00
_cell.angle_gamma   90.00
#
_symmetry.space_group_name_H-M   'P 1'
#
loop_
_entity.id
_entity.type
_entity.pdbx_description
1 polymer ?
#
loop_
_entity_poly.entity_id
_entity_poly.type
_entity_poly.pdbx_seq_one_letter_code
_entity_poly.pdbx_strand_id
1 'polypeptide(L)'
;MPSYHHSPLPEGSIRLLRLLPHRDESSRVECRLSVCDLLDSGTAHPFDALSYTWGSGDSPKFILIDNREYGVGENLHAALMHLRDGFVDRIVWVDALCIDQTNTEEKSQQVQSMAKIYAKASRVIIWLGEAAATSDQALEDIRMSSNQQSPPLGKTNKQAILDHLLKWTWFERIWVLQEVAAARHVLVKCGHTEIDGHAFGSGLDALKPLYDDHPNLRGLIPPIAYLIRNAIFRPRFNSIQPGRDRFSLSIRPLAELVDMFHTRKATERLDRVYALLGMCTDDPGAASLLADYGASWETVFQKLVAFSLSNRMSVETWDGKEVAVISGKGCVLGEVSDVEGDTITWKNTREGRSQSFTPPASAKSIQQRDVICLLQGASRPTIIRLHSDYSAIIRIAVPLMDDSDVPNTKWSEHRESITSFPDDFLLIWDWHTSREHAEEYKDFRSRQGLSDHRMQSHKDLDRATRWWTMGRVLESAKRSEEAVKKFQKSVGIGEMALRGADNWESSPASQGAWGDLLVEERCGWVPLLYAAEKGYEAVLQQLLDKGAAVDVVDHDGRTPLSWAARNGREAVVRQLLDKGAAVDMADRDGRTPLWWAARNGDEAVVRRLLDKGAAVDVADGDGRTPLWWAAWNGHEAVVRQLLDKG
;
A
#
# COMPACT_ATOMS: atom_id res chain seq x y z
N MET A 1 -33.29 -25.24 -19.39
CA MET A 1 -33.67 -24.07 -20.21
C MET A 1 -32.38 -23.36 -20.62
N PRO A 2 -32.24 -22.88 -21.86
CA PRO A 2 -31.04 -22.12 -22.24
C PRO A 2 -30.98 -20.83 -21.43
N SER A 3 -29.80 -20.51 -20.91
CA SER A 3 -29.50 -19.25 -20.24
C SER A 3 -29.82 -18.07 -21.15
N TYR A 4 -30.27 -16.94 -20.59
CA TYR A 4 -30.32 -15.69 -21.32
C TYR A 4 -28.92 -15.35 -21.88
N HIS A 5 -28.86 -14.83 -23.10
CA HIS A 5 -27.63 -14.38 -23.72
C HIS A 5 -27.77 -12.89 -24.03
N HIS A 6 -26.82 -12.09 -23.56
CA HIS A 6 -26.78 -10.66 -23.83
C HIS A 6 -26.53 -10.41 -25.33
N SER A 7 -27.23 -9.42 -25.89
CA SER A 7 -26.91 -8.88 -27.22
C SER A 7 -25.59 -8.11 -27.16
N PRO A 8 -24.75 -8.09 -28.20
CA PRO A 8 -23.51 -7.31 -28.20
C PRO A 8 -23.76 -5.82 -27.87
N LEU A 9 -22.90 -5.24 -27.03
CA LEU A 9 -23.00 -3.83 -26.64
C LEU A 9 -22.03 -2.96 -27.45
N PRO A 10 -22.50 -1.95 -28.20
CA PRO A 10 -21.63 -1.01 -28.88
C PRO A 10 -20.81 -0.17 -27.89
N GLU A 11 -19.63 0.28 -28.34
CA GLU A 11 -18.77 1.16 -27.54
C GLU A 11 -19.49 2.47 -27.19
N GLY A 12 -19.42 2.86 -25.93
CA GLY A 12 -20.09 4.08 -25.44
C GLY A 12 -21.60 3.94 -25.23
N SER A 13 -22.18 2.75 -25.36
CA SER A 13 -23.59 2.46 -25.05
C SER A 13 -23.73 1.74 -23.70
N ILE A 14 -24.95 1.73 -23.15
CA ILE A 14 -25.35 0.96 -21.97
C ILE A 14 -26.64 0.19 -22.24
N ARG A 15 -26.91 -0.87 -21.48
CA ARG A 15 -28.25 -1.48 -21.44
C ARG A 15 -29.07 -0.87 -20.31
N LEU A 16 -30.36 -0.72 -20.55
CA LEU A 16 -31.35 -0.34 -19.54
C LEU A 16 -32.37 -1.45 -19.38
N LEU A 17 -32.76 -1.70 -18.13
CA LEU A 17 -33.81 -2.64 -17.77
C LEU A 17 -35.15 -1.90 -17.73
N ARG A 18 -36.07 -2.30 -18.60
CA ARG A 18 -37.46 -1.87 -18.56
C ARG A 18 -38.27 -2.89 -17.77
N LEU A 19 -38.61 -2.54 -16.53
CA LEU A 19 -39.44 -3.32 -15.63
C LEU A 19 -40.92 -3.12 -15.99
N LEU A 20 -41.60 -4.20 -16.35
CA LEU A 20 -42.98 -4.15 -16.84
C LEU A 20 -43.97 -4.09 -15.67
N PRO A 21 -45.08 -3.33 -15.81
CA PRO A 21 -46.06 -3.18 -14.76
C PRO A 21 -46.92 -4.44 -14.62
N HIS A 22 -47.38 -4.72 -13.40
CA HIS A 22 -48.34 -5.79 -13.15
C HIS A 22 -49.23 -5.48 -11.94
N ARG A 23 -50.55 -5.74 -12.06
CA ARG A 23 -51.52 -5.46 -11.00
C ARG A 23 -51.45 -6.43 -9.81
N ASP A 24 -51.14 -7.69 -10.09
CA ASP A 24 -50.91 -8.70 -9.07
C ASP A 24 -49.47 -8.62 -8.58
N GLU A 25 -49.30 -8.22 -7.33
CA GLU A 25 -48.00 -8.12 -6.67
C GLU A 25 -47.30 -9.48 -6.56
N SER A 26 -48.03 -10.61 -6.57
CA SER A 26 -47.45 -11.95 -6.51
C SER A 26 -46.98 -12.50 -7.86
N SER A 27 -47.29 -11.79 -8.95
CA SER A 27 -46.88 -12.17 -10.30
C SER A 27 -45.36 -12.15 -10.47
N ARG A 28 -44.86 -12.98 -11.38
CA ARG A 28 -43.44 -12.99 -11.76
C ARG A 28 -42.99 -11.63 -12.27
N VAL A 29 -41.75 -11.26 -11.94
CA VAL A 29 -41.12 -10.04 -12.45
C VAL A 29 -40.81 -10.21 -13.94
N GLU A 30 -41.40 -9.36 -14.78
CA GLU A 30 -41.15 -9.33 -16.21
C GLU A 30 -40.39 -8.06 -16.61
N CYS A 31 -39.36 -8.24 -17.44
CA CYS A 31 -38.43 -7.20 -17.84
C CYS A 31 -38.09 -7.30 -19.34
N ARG A 32 -37.64 -6.18 -19.90
CA ARG A 32 -37.00 -6.11 -21.22
C ARG A 32 -35.68 -5.37 -21.14
N LEU A 33 -34.69 -5.78 -21.91
CA LEU A 33 -33.43 -5.05 -22.05
C LEU A 33 -33.42 -4.23 -23.35
N SER A 34 -32.96 -2.99 -23.26
CA SER A 34 -32.78 -2.10 -24.40
C SER A 34 -31.43 -1.41 -24.34
N VAL A 35 -30.76 -1.28 -25.48
CA VAL A 35 -29.49 -0.54 -25.60
C VAL A 35 -29.77 0.94 -25.82
N CYS A 36 -29.03 1.81 -25.15
CA CYS A 36 -29.03 3.25 -25.40
C CYS A 36 -27.62 3.84 -25.34
N ASP A 37 -27.40 4.95 -26.04
CA ASP A 37 -26.11 5.63 -26.02
C ASP A 37 -25.88 6.37 -24.70
N LEU A 38 -24.69 6.20 -24.12
CA LEU A 38 -24.23 6.96 -22.97
C LEU A 38 -23.54 8.27 -23.39
N LEU A 39 -23.51 8.56 -24.69
CA LEU A 39 -22.94 9.78 -25.27
C LEU A 39 -23.74 11.03 -24.89
N ASP A 40 -23.14 12.20 -25.07
CA ASP A 40 -23.67 13.48 -24.57
C ASP A 40 -24.73 14.13 -25.48
N SER A 41 -25.33 13.33 -26.37
CA SER A 41 -26.37 13.76 -27.30
C SER A 41 -27.70 13.96 -26.57
N GLY A 42 -27.84 15.08 -25.84
CA GLY A 42 -29.05 15.91 -25.58
C GLY A 42 -30.40 15.30 -25.17
N THR A 43 -30.57 13.98 -25.21
CA THR A 43 -31.83 13.25 -25.07
C THR A 43 -31.54 11.92 -24.37
N ALA A 44 -30.99 11.99 -23.16
CA ALA A 44 -30.90 10.78 -22.33
C ALA A 44 -32.32 10.37 -21.93
N HIS A 45 -32.70 9.12 -22.20
CA HIS A 45 -33.90 8.54 -21.61
C HIS A 45 -33.76 8.60 -20.08
N PRO A 46 -34.72 9.17 -19.34
CA PRO A 46 -34.63 9.21 -17.88
C PRO A 46 -34.69 7.78 -17.35
N PHE A 47 -33.66 7.36 -16.65
CA PHE A 47 -33.60 6.07 -15.94
C PHE A 47 -33.20 6.30 -14.49
N ASP A 48 -33.68 5.42 -13.60
CA ASP A 48 -33.17 5.32 -12.23
C ASP A 48 -32.01 4.32 -12.20
N ALA A 49 -31.08 4.42 -11.26
CA ALA A 49 -30.05 3.39 -11.05
C ALA A 49 -30.25 2.70 -9.70
N LEU A 50 -30.03 1.39 -9.64
CA LEU A 50 -30.19 0.62 -8.41
C LEU A 50 -28.83 0.43 -7.71
N SER A 51 -28.81 0.66 -6.41
CA SER A 51 -27.74 0.34 -5.47
C SER A 51 -28.29 -0.63 -4.44
N TYR A 52 -27.70 -1.82 -4.30
CA TYR A 52 -28.23 -2.87 -3.42
C TYR A 52 -27.11 -3.80 -2.96
N THR A 53 -27.41 -4.73 -2.05
CA THR A 53 -26.49 -5.83 -1.68
C THR A 53 -26.91 -7.13 -2.32
N TRP A 54 -25.94 -7.92 -2.75
CA TRP A 54 -26.23 -9.24 -3.30
C TRP A 54 -26.80 -10.14 -2.18
N GLY A 55 -27.90 -10.84 -2.48
CA GLY A 55 -28.46 -11.86 -1.59
C GLY A 55 -27.63 -13.15 -1.62
N SER A 56 -27.93 -14.12 -0.76
CA SER A 56 -27.28 -15.44 -0.85
C SER A 56 -27.54 -16.06 -2.22
N GLY A 57 -26.51 -16.67 -2.81
CA GLY A 57 -26.62 -17.39 -4.08
C GLY A 57 -27.24 -18.79 -3.95
N ASP A 58 -27.51 -19.21 -2.72
CA ASP A 58 -27.94 -20.58 -2.38
C ASP A 58 -29.38 -20.88 -2.84
N SER A 59 -30.20 -19.83 -3.02
CA SER A 59 -31.61 -19.93 -3.43
C SER A 59 -31.96 -18.85 -4.48
N PRO A 60 -31.50 -18.98 -5.74
CA PRO A 60 -31.79 -18.00 -6.77
C PRO A 60 -33.31 -17.89 -7.02
N LYS A 61 -33.80 -16.66 -7.16
CA LYS A 61 -35.16 -16.36 -7.62
C LYS A 61 -35.12 -16.08 -9.13
N PHE A 62 -36.23 -16.31 -9.82
CA PHE A 62 -36.27 -16.19 -11.27
C PHE A 62 -37.13 -15.02 -11.71
N ILE A 63 -36.60 -14.24 -12.64
CA ILE A 63 -37.32 -13.18 -13.38
C ILE A 63 -37.37 -13.54 -14.86
N LEU A 64 -38.24 -12.89 -15.62
CA LEU A 64 -38.33 -13.05 -17.07
C LEU A 64 -37.70 -11.83 -17.77
N ILE A 65 -36.65 -12.04 -18.55
CA ILE A 65 -36.05 -11.03 -19.43
C ILE A 65 -36.29 -11.44 -20.87
N ASP A 66 -37.02 -10.61 -21.63
CA ASP A 66 -37.39 -10.89 -23.02
C ASP A 66 -38.01 -12.30 -23.18
N ASN A 67 -38.92 -12.66 -22.27
CA ASN A 67 -39.59 -13.95 -22.16
C ASN A 67 -38.69 -15.16 -21.88
N ARG A 68 -37.48 -14.95 -21.35
CA ARG A 68 -36.56 -16.02 -20.91
C ARG A 68 -36.29 -15.92 -19.42
N GLU A 69 -36.17 -17.05 -18.75
CA GLU A 69 -35.86 -17.08 -17.32
C GLU A 69 -34.41 -16.67 -17.05
N TYR A 70 -34.24 -15.79 -16.06
CA TYR A 70 -32.95 -15.33 -15.57
C TYR A 70 -32.92 -15.44 -14.04
N GLY A 71 -31.87 -16.06 -13.51
CA GLY A 71 -31.68 -16.22 -12.07
C GLY A 71 -31.07 -14.97 -11.44
N VAL A 72 -31.68 -14.47 -10.37
CA VAL A 72 -31.20 -13.34 -9.58
C VAL A 72 -31.17 -13.69 -8.09
N GLY A 73 -30.33 -13.01 -7.33
CA GLY A 73 -30.31 -13.15 -5.87
C GLY A 73 -31.62 -12.65 -5.23
N GLU A 74 -31.96 -13.19 -4.06
CA GLU A 74 -33.21 -12.87 -3.37
C GLU A 74 -33.41 -11.37 -3.14
N ASN A 75 -32.34 -10.66 -2.76
CA ASN A 75 -32.42 -9.23 -2.48
C ASN A 75 -32.66 -8.39 -3.75
N LEU A 76 -32.10 -8.78 -4.90
CA LEU A 76 -32.38 -8.10 -6.17
C LEU A 76 -33.82 -8.38 -6.61
N HIS A 77 -34.30 -9.62 -6.44
CA HIS A 77 -35.69 -9.95 -6.73
C HIS A 77 -36.66 -9.11 -5.90
N ALA A 78 -36.43 -9.01 -4.58
CA ALA A 78 -37.22 -8.17 -3.69
C ALA A 78 -37.19 -6.70 -4.13
N ALA A 79 -36.01 -6.15 -4.42
CA ALA A 79 -35.87 -4.78 -4.90
C ALA A 79 -36.69 -4.53 -6.18
N LEU A 80 -36.61 -5.42 -7.18
CA LEU A 80 -37.37 -5.30 -8.42
C LEU A 80 -38.89 -5.40 -8.17
N MET A 81 -39.33 -6.27 -7.27
CA MET A 81 -40.74 -6.38 -6.89
C MET A 81 -41.27 -5.07 -6.29
N HIS A 82 -40.51 -4.45 -5.38
CA HIS A 82 -40.87 -3.17 -4.76
C HIS A 82 -40.76 -1.96 -5.70
N LEU A 83 -39.93 -2.06 -6.75
CA LEU A 83 -39.79 -1.01 -7.76
C LEU A 83 -40.83 -1.11 -8.88
N ARG A 84 -41.44 -2.28 -9.04
CA ARG A 84 -42.48 -2.54 -10.03
C ARG A 84 -43.74 -1.75 -9.66
N ASP A 85 -44.24 -0.98 -10.62
CA ASP A 85 -45.50 -0.25 -10.47
C ASP A 85 -46.65 -1.06 -11.10
N GLY A 86 -47.88 -0.82 -10.66
CA GLY A 86 -49.05 -1.53 -11.17
C GLY A 86 -49.49 -1.11 -12.58
N PHE A 87 -49.03 0.04 -13.08
CA PHE A 87 -49.55 0.69 -14.27
C PHE A 87 -48.48 1.23 -15.21
N VAL A 88 -47.31 1.61 -14.70
CA VAL A 88 -46.27 2.28 -15.50
C VAL A 88 -44.97 1.48 -15.51
N ASP A 89 -44.39 1.35 -16.70
CA ASP A 89 -43.07 0.75 -16.87
C ASP A 89 -42.00 1.62 -16.20
N ARG A 90 -41.11 0.99 -15.43
CA ARG A 90 -39.96 1.68 -14.84
C ARG A 90 -38.68 1.33 -15.60
N ILE A 91 -37.91 2.36 -15.96
CA ILE A 91 -36.59 2.16 -16.57
C ILE A 91 -35.53 2.28 -15.48
N VAL A 92 -34.80 1.19 -15.25
CA VAL A 92 -33.78 1.11 -14.20
C VAL A 92 -32.48 0.56 -14.79
N TRP A 93 -31.35 1.09 -14.35
CA TRP A 93 -30.04 0.49 -14.58
C TRP A 93 -29.64 -0.35 -13.37
N VAL A 94 -29.31 -1.62 -13.60
CA VAL A 94 -28.88 -2.57 -12.56
C VAL A 94 -27.61 -3.24 -13.08
N ASP A 95 -26.49 -3.05 -12.38
CA ASP A 95 -25.18 -3.59 -12.76
C ASP A 95 -25.21 -5.09 -13.11
N ALA A 96 -25.85 -5.90 -12.26
CA ALA A 96 -25.92 -7.35 -12.42
C ALA A 96 -26.76 -7.83 -13.62
N LEU A 97 -27.59 -6.96 -14.22
CA LEU A 97 -28.48 -7.29 -15.34
C LEU A 97 -28.16 -6.52 -16.63
N CYS A 98 -27.63 -5.31 -16.50
CA CYS A 98 -27.35 -4.44 -17.62
C CYS A 98 -25.94 -4.67 -18.20
N ILE A 99 -25.02 -5.19 -17.38
CA ILE A 99 -23.68 -5.59 -17.78
C ILE A 99 -23.64 -7.11 -17.94
N ASP A 100 -23.12 -7.59 -19.06
CA ASP A 100 -22.80 -9.00 -19.24
C ASP A 100 -21.62 -9.38 -18.33
N GLN A 101 -21.94 -9.97 -17.18
CA GLN A 101 -20.94 -10.38 -16.18
C GLN A 101 -20.00 -11.48 -16.68
N THR A 102 -20.35 -12.16 -17.78
CA THR A 102 -19.54 -13.24 -18.37
C THR A 102 -18.56 -12.73 -19.43
N ASN A 103 -18.78 -11.51 -19.96
CA ASN A 103 -17.91 -10.87 -20.92
C ASN A 103 -16.96 -9.88 -20.21
N THR A 104 -15.70 -10.28 -20.05
CA THR A 104 -14.69 -9.48 -19.32
C THR A 104 -14.38 -8.15 -20.01
N GLU A 105 -14.42 -8.09 -21.34
CA GLU A 105 -14.19 -6.85 -22.09
C GLU A 105 -15.33 -5.86 -21.87
N GLU A 106 -16.57 -6.32 -22.02
CA GLU A 106 -17.75 -5.48 -21.76
C GLU A 106 -17.78 -5.02 -20.30
N LYS A 107 -17.55 -5.95 -19.35
CA LYS A 107 -17.48 -5.63 -17.92
C LYS A 107 -16.43 -4.56 -17.64
N SER A 108 -15.24 -4.68 -18.22
CA SER A 108 -14.17 -3.69 -18.10
C SER A 108 -14.61 -2.31 -18.60
N GLN A 109 -15.19 -2.23 -19.80
CA GLN A 109 -15.68 -0.98 -20.39
C GLN A 109 -16.81 -0.34 -19.57
N GLN A 110 -17.80 -1.13 -19.14
CA GLN A 110 -18.93 -0.65 -18.35
C GLN A 110 -18.49 -0.18 -16.96
N VAL A 111 -17.57 -0.88 -16.30
CA VAL A 111 -17.01 -0.47 -15.01
C VAL A 111 -16.26 0.86 -15.10
N GLN A 112 -15.48 1.09 -16.16
CA GLN A 112 -14.87 2.40 -16.39
C GLN A 112 -15.92 3.52 -16.54
N SER A 113 -17.11 3.18 -17.02
CA SER A 113 -18.22 4.10 -17.23
C SER A 113 -19.18 4.21 -16.03
N MET A 114 -19.10 3.35 -15.01
CA MET A 114 -20.09 3.29 -13.93
C MET A 114 -20.31 4.64 -13.23
N ALA A 115 -19.24 5.37 -12.91
CA ALA A 115 -19.37 6.70 -12.31
C ALA A 115 -20.18 7.66 -13.21
N LYS A 116 -20.00 7.58 -14.54
CA LYS A 116 -20.77 8.35 -15.53
C LYS A 116 -22.22 7.90 -15.58
N ILE A 117 -22.48 6.59 -15.52
CA ILE A 117 -23.83 6.01 -15.53
C ILE A 117 -24.64 6.51 -14.33
N TYR A 118 -24.09 6.35 -13.11
CA TYR A 118 -24.76 6.82 -11.90
C TYR A 118 -24.93 8.35 -11.85
N ALA A 119 -23.99 9.10 -12.42
CA ALA A 119 -24.10 10.56 -12.53
C ALA A 119 -25.18 11.03 -13.53
N LYS A 120 -25.47 10.22 -14.56
CA LYS A 120 -26.54 10.48 -15.54
C LYS A 120 -27.91 9.97 -15.11
N ALA A 121 -27.97 9.06 -14.12
CA ALA A 121 -29.23 8.55 -13.59
C ALA A 121 -30.08 9.68 -12.99
N SER A 122 -31.40 9.61 -13.18
CA SER A 122 -32.36 10.56 -12.63
C SER A 122 -32.36 10.54 -11.10
N ARG A 123 -32.22 9.33 -10.53
CA ARG A 123 -31.92 9.09 -9.12
C ARG A 123 -31.16 7.79 -8.96
N VAL A 124 -30.47 7.64 -7.84
CA VAL A 124 -29.92 6.37 -7.37
C VAL A 124 -30.78 5.87 -6.23
N ILE A 125 -31.43 4.73 -6.44
CA ILE A 125 -32.27 4.08 -5.44
C ILE A 125 -31.39 3.13 -4.65
N ILE A 126 -31.25 3.37 -3.35
CA ILE A 126 -30.58 2.49 -2.42
C ILE A 126 -31.61 1.55 -1.83
N TRP A 127 -31.43 0.25 -2.06
CA TRP A 127 -32.24 -0.81 -1.47
C TRP A 127 -31.47 -1.47 -0.33
N LEU A 128 -31.93 -1.23 0.90
CA LEU A 128 -31.31 -1.78 2.12
C LEU A 128 -31.79 -3.19 2.48
N GLY A 129 -32.83 -3.68 1.81
CA GLY A 129 -33.43 -4.99 2.05
C GLY A 129 -34.91 -4.92 2.44
N GLU A 130 -35.51 -6.11 2.55
CA GLU A 130 -36.87 -6.29 3.06
C GLU A 130 -37.01 -5.81 4.50
N ALA A 131 -38.20 -5.29 4.81
CA ALA A 131 -38.46 -4.80 6.15
C ALA A 131 -38.71 -5.96 7.12
N ALA A 132 -37.94 -6.05 8.20
CA ALA A 132 -38.42 -6.69 9.42
C ALA A 132 -39.35 -5.69 10.14
N ALA A 133 -40.28 -6.14 11.00
CA ALA A 133 -41.22 -5.25 11.69
C ALA A 133 -40.59 -4.04 12.43
N THR A 134 -39.27 -4.04 12.66
CA THR A 134 -38.49 -3.00 13.33
C THR A 134 -37.62 -2.14 12.40
N SER A 135 -37.50 -2.44 11.10
CA SER A 135 -36.63 -1.68 10.18
C SER A 135 -37.28 -0.40 9.65
N ASP A 136 -38.61 -0.42 9.42
CA ASP A 136 -39.37 0.78 9.05
C ASP A 136 -39.26 1.85 10.14
N GLN A 137 -39.39 1.43 11.40
CA GLN A 137 -39.20 2.31 12.54
C GLN A 137 -37.77 2.83 12.65
N ALA A 138 -36.75 2.01 12.35
CA ALA A 138 -35.36 2.45 12.37
C ALA A 138 -35.08 3.51 11.29
N LEU A 139 -35.65 3.34 10.08
CA LEU A 139 -35.49 4.31 9.00
C LEU A 139 -36.23 5.63 9.31
N GLU A 140 -37.42 5.56 9.91
CA GLU A 140 -38.14 6.74 10.38
C GLU A 140 -37.41 7.40 11.56
N ASP A 141 -36.82 6.65 12.49
CA ASP A 141 -36.02 7.21 13.58
C ASP A 141 -34.76 7.94 13.06
N ILE A 142 -34.11 7.42 12.02
CA ILE A 142 -33.02 8.11 11.31
C ILE A 142 -33.54 9.41 10.71
N ARG A 143 -34.71 9.38 10.04
CA ARG A 143 -35.36 10.57 9.49
C ARG A 143 -35.64 11.62 10.56
N MET A 144 -36.22 11.21 11.68
CA MET A 144 -36.58 12.10 12.79
C MET A 144 -35.35 12.70 13.46
N SER A 145 -34.22 11.99 13.47
CA SER A 145 -32.93 12.48 13.99
C SER A 145 -32.34 13.60 13.12
N SER A 146 -32.68 13.65 11.82
CA SER A 146 -32.23 14.72 10.93
C SER A 146 -32.90 16.07 11.24
N ASN A 147 -34.13 16.05 11.77
CA ASN A 147 -34.87 17.23 12.19
C ASN A 147 -34.57 17.51 13.66
N GLN A 148 -33.64 18.43 13.95
CA GLN A 148 -33.13 18.80 15.30
C GLN A 148 -34.20 19.25 16.35
N GLN A 149 -35.49 19.10 16.08
CA GLN A 149 -36.62 19.46 16.94
C GLN A 149 -37.26 18.25 17.67
N SER A 150 -36.78 17.03 17.43
CA SER A 150 -37.39 15.80 17.96
C SER A 150 -36.94 15.48 19.41
N PRO A 151 -37.79 14.86 20.25
CA PRO A 151 -37.41 14.40 21.58
C PRO A 151 -36.28 13.35 21.49
N PRO A 152 -35.43 13.23 22.53
CA PRO A 152 -34.34 12.28 22.53
C PRO A 152 -34.85 10.84 22.36
N LEU A 153 -34.30 10.12 21.38
CA LEU A 153 -34.60 8.72 21.12
C LEU A 153 -34.52 7.89 22.42
N GLY A 154 -35.57 7.10 22.69
CA GLY A 154 -35.58 6.15 23.79
C GLY A 154 -34.47 5.11 23.66
N LYS A 155 -34.01 4.54 24.78
CA LYS A 155 -32.91 3.54 24.78
C LYS A 155 -33.20 2.33 23.87
N THR A 156 -34.45 1.86 23.85
CA THR A 156 -34.89 0.73 23.01
C THR A 156 -34.75 1.03 21.52
N ASN A 157 -35.11 2.24 21.09
CA ASN A 157 -34.99 2.68 19.69
C ASN A 157 -33.53 2.80 19.27
N LYS A 158 -32.68 3.36 20.14
CA LYS A 158 -31.23 3.46 19.91
C LYS A 158 -30.59 2.09 19.66
N GLN A 159 -30.91 1.09 20.50
CA GLN A 159 -30.39 -0.27 20.31
C GLN A 159 -30.92 -0.91 19.02
N ALA A 160 -32.21 -0.75 18.72
CA ALA A 160 -32.80 -1.29 17.49
C ALA A 160 -32.15 -0.72 16.23
N ILE A 161 -31.85 0.59 16.21
CA ILE A 161 -31.13 1.23 15.10
C ILE A 161 -29.74 0.63 14.94
N LEU A 162 -28.97 0.50 16.03
CA LEU A 162 -27.63 -0.13 15.99
C LEU A 162 -27.68 -1.56 15.45
N ASP A 163 -28.61 -2.38 15.97
CA ASP A 163 -28.76 -3.77 15.57
C ASP A 163 -29.11 -3.90 14.07
N HIS A 164 -29.86 -2.95 13.51
CA HIS A 164 -30.15 -2.89 12.06
C HIS A 164 -28.99 -2.38 11.23
N LEU A 165 -28.33 -1.29 11.65
CA LEU A 165 -27.15 -0.74 10.97
C LEU A 165 -26.06 -1.81 10.84
N LEU A 166 -25.88 -2.65 11.87
CA LEU A 166 -24.95 -3.78 11.84
C LEU A 166 -25.34 -4.88 10.85
N LYS A 167 -26.63 -5.02 10.52
CA LYS A 167 -27.13 -5.99 9.53
C LYS A 167 -27.08 -5.48 8.10
N TRP A 168 -27.09 -4.16 7.88
CA TRP A 168 -26.99 -3.57 6.55
C TRP A 168 -25.57 -3.70 6.00
N THR A 169 -25.29 -4.85 5.39
CA THR A 169 -24.05 -5.13 4.64
C THR A 169 -23.82 -4.17 3.47
N TRP A 170 -24.82 -3.34 3.16
CA TRP A 170 -24.73 -2.28 2.15
C TRP A 170 -23.60 -1.29 2.45
N PHE A 171 -23.44 -0.91 3.71
CA PHE A 171 -22.34 -0.02 4.10
C PHE A 171 -20.97 -0.66 3.87
N GLU A 172 -20.86 -1.99 3.85
CA GLU A 172 -19.55 -2.64 3.73
C GLU A 172 -19.03 -2.65 2.29
N ARG A 173 -19.89 -2.48 1.28
CA ARG A 173 -19.51 -2.65 -0.14
C ARG A 173 -18.68 -1.48 -0.66
N ILE A 174 -17.65 -1.78 -1.46
CA ILE A 174 -16.81 -0.76 -2.10
C ILE A 174 -17.59 0.06 -3.14
N TRP A 175 -18.40 -0.60 -3.99
CA TRP A 175 -19.12 0.06 -5.09
C TRP A 175 -20.06 1.15 -4.62
N VAL A 176 -20.70 0.94 -3.47
CA VAL A 176 -21.61 1.90 -2.83
C VAL A 176 -20.99 3.29 -2.68
N LEU A 177 -19.67 3.39 -2.43
CA LEU A 177 -18.97 4.67 -2.35
C LEU A 177 -19.11 5.47 -3.65
N GLN A 178 -18.87 4.82 -4.79
CA GLN A 178 -18.96 5.46 -6.11
C GLN A 178 -20.41 5.76 -6.48
N GLU A 179 -21.32 4.82 -6.19
CA GLU A 179 -22.76 4.93 -6.50
C GLU A 179 -23.38 6.15 -5.85
N VAL A 180 -23.19 6.32 -4.53
CA VAL A 180 -23.76 7.45 -3.80
C VAL A 180 -23.01 8.75 -4.05
N ALA A 181 -21.71 8.67 -4.37
CA ALA A 181 -20.94 9.85 -4.67
C ALA A 181 -21.28 10.46 -6.04
N ALA A 182 -21.66 9.63 -7.01
CA ALA A 182 -22.10 10.06 -8.34
C ALA A 182 -23.56 10.54 -8.36
N ALA A 183 -24.39 10.03 -7.43
CA ALA A 183 -25.82 10.26 -7.41
C ALA A 183 -26.23 11.73 -7.26
N ARG A 184 -27.14 12.21 -8.12
CA ARG A 184 -27.73 13.55 -8.00
C ARG A 184 -28.85 13.61 -6.98
N HIS A 185 -29.68 12.57 -7.01
CA HIS A 185 -30.78 12.36 -6.12
C HIS A 185 -30.65 10.95 -5.59
N VAL A 186 -30.59 10.81 -4.26
CA VAL A 186 -30.54 9.51 -3.60
C VAL A 186 -31.89 9.28 -2.95
N LEU A 187 -32.49 8.12 -3.22
CA LEU A 187 -33.70 7.66 -2.54
C LEU A 187 -33.36 6.36 -1.81
N VAL A 188 -33.48 6.34 -0.50
CA VAL A 188 -33.20 5.15 0.31
C VAL A 188 -34.52 4.44 0.59
N LYS A 189 -34.57 3.13 0.34
CA LYS A 189 -35.74 2.28 0.56
C LYS A 189 -35.38 1.08 1.43
N CYS A 190 -36.28 0.74 2.35
CA CYS A 190 -36.28 -0.51 3.11
C CYS A 190 -37.73 -0.98 3.20
N GLY A 191 -38.04 -2.14 2.61
CA GLY A 191 -39.43 -2.56 2.37
C GLY A 191 -40.24 -1.47 1.64
N HIS A 192 -41.33 -1.02 2.27
CA HIS A 192 -42.19 0.04 1.72
C HIS A 192 -41.79 1.45 2.18
N THR A 193 -40.91 1.57 3.16
CA THR A 193 -40.52 2.86 3.73
C THR A 193 -39.44 3.51 2.88
N GLU A 194 -39.53 4.82 2.68
CA GLU A 194 -38.56 5.59 1.91
C GLU A 194 -38.15 6.89 2.59
N ILE A 195 -36.90 7.27 2.38
CA ILE A 195 -36.30 8.50 2.92
C ILE A 195 -35.40 9.13 1.85
N ASP A 196 -35.45 10.46 1.76
CA ASP A 196 -34.53 11.23 0.92
C ASP A 196 -33.08 11.09 1.42
N GLY A 197 -32.14 10.97 0.49
CA GLY A 197 -30.72 10.75 0.82
C GLY A 197 -30.11 11.85 1.68
N HIS A 198 -30.51 13.11 1.52
CA HIS A 198 -30.01 14.19 2.38
C HIS A 198 -30.49 14.01 3.83
N ALA A 199 -31.76 13.64 4.02
CA ALA A 199 -32.32 13.34 5.34
C ALA A 199 -31.65 12.10 5.95
N PHE A 200 -31.42 11.05 5.15
CA PHE A 200 -30.70 9.85 5.57
C PHE A 200 -29.27 10.16 6.03
N GLY A 201 -28.49 10.86 5.20
CA GLY A 201 -27.11 11.25 5.54
C GLY A 201 -27.04 12.15 6.79
N SER A 202 -27.94 13.14 6.89
CA SER A 202 -28.00 14.04 8.05
C SER A 202 -28.43 13.30 9.33
N GLY A 203 -29.35 12.35 9.23
CA GLY A 203 -29.77 11.50 10.33
C GLY A 203 -28.63 10.60 10.82
N LEU A 204 -27.85 10.01 9.90
CA LEU A 204 -26.67 9.21 10.24
C LEU A 204 -25.58 10.05 10.94
N ASP A 205 -25.37 11.30 10.52
CA ASP A 205 -24.43 12.21 11.19
C ASP A 205 -24.90 12.58 12.61
N ALA A 206 -26.20 12.85 12.79
CA ALA A 206 -26.79 13.13 14.11
C ALA A 206 -26.68 11.93 15.06
N LEU A 207 -26.68 10.71 14.51
CA LEU A 207 -26.52 9.47 15.25
C LEU A 207 -25.05 9.09 15.48
N LYS A 208 -24.06 9.88 15.07
CA LYS A 208 -22.64 9.60 15.29
C LYS A 208 -22.29 9.20 16.73
N PRO A 209 -22.76 9.90 17.78
CA PRO A 209 -22.48 9.52 19.17
C PRO A 209 -23.02 8.14 19.57
N LEU A 210 -23.98 7.58 18.81
CA LEU A 210 -24.55 6.26 19.06
C LEU A 210 -23.64 5.13 18.58
N TYR A 211 -22.91 5.32 17.48
CA TYR A 211 -22.08 4.29 16.86
C TYR A 211 -20.57 4.55 16.91
N ASP A 212 -20.13 5.67 17.50
CA ASP A 212 -18.70 5.98 17.67
C ASP A 212 -17.94 4.90 18.48
N ASP A 213 -18.63 4.27 19.44
CA ASP A 213 -18.09 3.16 20.25
C ASP A 213 -18.06 1.81 19.50
N HIS A 214 -18.56 1.76 18.26
CA HIS A 214 -18.57 0.57 17.41
C HIS A 214 -17.53 0.72 16.28
N PRO A 215 -16.31 0.13 16.40
CA PRO A 215 -15.23 0.32 15.44
C PRO A 215 -15.60 0.00 13.99
N ASN A 216 -16.41 -1.05 13.80
CA ASN A 216 -16.90 -1.46 12.48
C ASN A 216 -17.76 -0.37 11.83
N LEU A 217 -18.64 0.29 12.59
CA LEU A 217 -19.54 1.31 12.05
C LEU A 217 -18.84 2.66 11.87
N ARG A 218 -17.92 3.01 12.78
CA ARG A 218 -17.15 4.27 12.74
C ARG A 218 -16.37 4.44 11.43
N GLY A 219 -15.83 3.36 10.86
CA GLY A 219 -15.14 3.39 9.56
C GLY A 219 -16.08 3.36 8.34
N LEU A 220 -17.31 2.88 8.52
CA LEU A 220 -18.23 2.61 7.42
C LEU A 220 -19.21 3.75 7.15
N ILE A 221 -19.84 4.30 8.19
CA ILE A 221 -20.99 5.21 8.09
C ILE A 221 -20.58 6.65 7.75
N PRO A 222 -19.65 7.32 8.47
CA PRO A 222 -19.36 8.73 8.22
C PRO A 222 -18.92 9.05 6.79
N PRO A 223 -18.07 8.23 6.13
CA PRO A 223 -17.72 8.47 4.73
C PRO A 223 -18.93 8.42 3.79
N ILE A 224 -19.89 7.53 4.04
CA ILE A 224 -21.10 7.41 3.22
C ILE A 224 -22.03 8.59 3.43
N ALA A 225 -22.26 9.00 4.68
CA ALA A 225 -23.04 10.18 5.00
C ALA A 225 -22.44 11.43 4.33
N TYR A 226 -21.12 11.59 4.41
CA TYR A 226 -20.39 12.66 3.72
C TYR A 226 -20.56 12.60 2.19
N LEU A 227 -20.43 11.42 1.58
CA LEU A 227 -20.52 11.30 0.12
C LEU A 227 -21.93 11.62 -0.39
N ILE A 228 -22.98 11.13 0.29
CA ILE A 228 -24.39 11.39 -0.03
C ILE A 228 -24.69 12.89 0.08
N ARG A 229 -24.35 13.52 1.22
CA ARG A 229 -24.65 14.94 1.46
C ARG A 229 -23.99 15.86 0.44
N ASN A 230 -22.76 15.55 0.05
CA ASN A 230 -22.01 16.39 -0.87
C ASN A 230 -22.30 16.11 -2.35
N ALA A 231 -23.07 15.08 -2.69
CA ALA A 231 -23.31 14.68 -4.07
C ALA A 231 -24.08 15.73 -4.88
N ILE A 232 -25.01 16.42 -4.23
CA ILE A 232 -25.84 17.47 -4.84
C ILE A 232 -24.98 18.66 -5.32
N PHE A 233 -23.88 18.95 -4.61
CA PHE A 233 -22.99 20.08 -4.89
C PHE A 233 -21.91 19.80 -5.94
N ARG A 234 -21.73 18.55 -6.40
CA ARG A 234 -20.69 18.21 -7.37
C ARG A 234 -21.03 18.80 -8.75
N PRO A 235 -20.09 19.30 -9.56
CA PRO A 235 -20.40 19.76 -10.92
C PRO A 235 -21.03 18.63 -11.77
N ARG A 236 -22.03 18.94 -12.62
CA ARG A 236 -22.66 17.93 -13.52
C ARG A 236 -21.63 17.28 -14.45
N PHE A 237 -20.64 18.07 -14.85
CA PHE A 237 -19.61 17.68 -15.80
C PHE A 237 -18.35 18.50 -15.49
N ASN A 238 -17.25 17.87 -15.09
CA ASN A 238 -15.95 18.40 -15.47
C ASN A 238 -15.78 17.98 -16.94
N SER A 239 -16.26 18.83 -17.85
CA SER A 239 -15.97 18.67 -19.27
C SER A 239 -14.46 18.49 -19.42
N ILE A 240 -14.07 17.44 -20.14
CA ILE A 240 -12.77 17.23 -20.78
C ILE A 240 -11.87 18.46 -20.59
N GLN A 241 -11.04 18.43 -19.55
CA GLN A 241 -9.86 19.28 -19.61
C GLN A 241 -9.13 18.84 -20.88
N PRO A 242 -8.66 19.75 -21.74
CA PRO A 242 -7.94 19.36 -22.94
C PRO A 242 -6.79 18.42 -22.54
N GLY A 243 -6.89 17.14 -22.95
CA GLY A 243 -5.96 16.07 -22.58
C GLY A 243 -6.43 15.04 -21.54
N ARG A 244 -7.64 15.15 -20.96
CA ARG A 244 -8.23 14.10 -20.10
C ARG A 244 -9.42 13.41 -20.81
N ASP A 245 -9.18 12.22 -21.34
CA ASP A 245 -10.19 11.40 -22.06
C ASP A 245 -11.16 10.63 -21.12
N ARG A 246 -11.11 10.86 -19.80
CA ARG A 246 -11.80 10.03 -18.80
C ARG A 246 -12.76 10.82 -17.89
N PHE A 247 -13.94 10.24 -17.64
CA PHE A 247 -14.89 10.74 -16.65
C PHE A 247 -14.39 10.48 -15.21
N SER A 248 -14.44 11.50 -14.35
CA SER A 248 -14.13 11.39 -12.92
C SER A 248 -14.98 12.33 -12.07
N LEU A 249 -15.36 11.86 -10.88
CA LEU A 249 -16.06 12.66 -9.86
C LEU A 249 -15.14 13.68 -9.15
N SER A 250 -13.82 13.61 -9.35
CA SER A 250 -12.82 14.53 -8.79
C SER A 250 -12.96 14.72 -7.27
N ILE A 251 -13.06 13.61 -6.53
CA ILE A 251 -13.32 13.64 -5.07
C ILE A 251 -12.03 13.83 -4.28
N ARG A 252 -11.07 12.92 -4.44
CA ARG A 252 -9.76 12.92 -3.75
C ARG A 252 -8.69 12.24 -4.60
N PRO A 253 -7.40 12.44 -4.32
CA PRO A 253 -6.33 11.64 -4.93
C PRO A 253 -6.55 10.13 -4.74
N LEU A 254 -6.13 9.32 -5.72
CA LEU A 254 -6.38 7.87 -5.68
C LEU A 254 -5.75 7.21 -4.44
N ALA A 255 -4.54 7.66 -4.07
CA ALA A 255 -3.82 7.19 -2.91
C ALA A 255 -4.62 7.40 -1.60
N GLU A 256 -5.28 8.55 -1.44
CA GLU A 256 -6.15 8.80 -0.28
C GLU A 256 -7.38 7.90 -0.30
N LEU A 257 -8.03 7.75 -1.45
CA LEU A 257 -9.22 6.90 -1.57
C LEU A 257 -8.89 5.45 -1.22
N VAL A 258 -7.75 4.94 -1.68
CA VAL A 258 -7.29 3.59 -1.37
C VAL A 258 -6.98 3.46 0.12
N ASP A 259 -6.28 4.42 0.73
CA ASP A 259 -6.06 4.45 2.18
C ASP A 259 -7.36 4.36 2.97
N MET A 260 -8.37 5.13 2.54
CA MET A 260 -9.67 5.22 3.19
C MET A 260 -10.49 3.94 3.08
N PHE A 261 -10.44 3.25 1.94
CA PHE A 261 -11.50 2.32 1.55
C PHE A 261 -11.06 0.91 1.14
N HIS A 262 -9.76 0.60 1.11
CA HIS A 262 -9.27 -0.73 0.71
C HIS A 262 -9.77 -1.91 1.56
N THR A 263 -10.32 -1.66 2.76
CA THR A 263 -10.91 -2.68 3.64
C THR A 263 -12.38 -2.97 3.37
N ARG A 264 -13.03 -2.22 2.46
CA ARG A 264 -14.43 -2.47 2.07
C ARG A 264 -14.56 -3.81 1.36
N LYS A 265 -15.69 -4.47 1.55
CA LYS A 265 -16.02 -5.73 0.88
C LYS A 265 -16.21 -5.49 -0.62
N ALA A 266 -15.73 -6.44 -1.39
CA ALA A 266 -15.74 -6.42 -2.84
C ALA A 266 -16.10 -7.80 -3.37
N THR A 267 -16.80 -7.87 -4.50
CA THR A 267 -17.18 -9.15 -5.13
C THR A 267 -15.93 -9.81 -5.70
N GLU A 268 -15.18 -9.04 -6.49
CA GLU A 268 -13.85 -9.42 -6.95
C GLU A 268 -12.80 -8.50 -6.35
N ARG A 269 -11.59 -9.01 -6.21
CA ARG A 269 -10.49 -8.24 -5.61
C ARG A 269 -10.20 -6.94 -6.36
N LEU A 270 -10.26 -6.99 -7.70
CA LEU A 270 -10.06 -5.85 -8.58
C LEU A 270 -11.06 -4.71 -8.32
N ASP A 271 -12.28 -5.03 -7.88
CA ASP A 271 -13.32 -4.03 -7.61
C ASP A 271 -12.89 -3.01 -6.54
N ARG A 272 -12.03 -3.42 -5.58
CA ARG A 272 -11.49 -2.51 -4.55
C ARG A 272 -10.70 -1.36 -5.13
N VAL A 273 -10.09 -1.58 -6.28
CA VAL A 273 -9.34 -0.57 -7.02
C VAL A 273 -10.27 0.14 -7.99
N TYR A 274 -11.00 -0.62 -8.80
CA TYR A 274 -11.78 -0.08 -9.92
C TYR A 274 -12.93 0.83 -9.48
N ALA A 275 -13.57 0.54 -8.34
CA ALA A 275 -14.59 1.42 -7.77
C ALA A 275 -14.05 2.80 -7.34
N LEU A 276 -12.75 2.90 -7.06
CA LEU A 276 -12.11 4.14 -6.62
C LEU A 276 -11.56 4.96 -7.79
N LEU A 277 -11.30 4.33 -8.94
CA LEU A 277 -10.75 5.04 -10.11
C LEU A 277 -11.72 6.09 -10.67
N GLY A 278 -13.04 5.84 -10.64
CA GLY A 278 -14.03 6.83 -11.07
C GLY A 278 -14.20 8.00 -10.09
N MET A 279 -13.65 7.88 -8.89
CA MET A 279 -13.73 8.87 -7.83
C MET A 279 -12.49 9.77 -7.77
N CYS A 280 -11.36 9.39 -8.37
CA CYS A 280 -10.07 10.04 -8.10
C CYS A 280 -9.84 11.35 -8.87
N THR A 281 -9.16 12.32 -8.26
CA THR A 281 -8.80 13.61 -8.89
C THR A 281 -7.64 13.51 -9.89
N ASP A 282 -6.75 12.55 -9.64
CA ASP A 282 -5.55 12.31 -10.44
C ASP A 282 -5.88 11.54 -11.72
N ASP A 283 -4.94 11.48 -12.65
CA ASP A 283 -5.08 10.68 -13.88
C ASP A 283 -4.32 9.34 -13.75
N PRO A 284 -4.99 8.26 -13.31
CA PRO A 284 -4.39 6.93 -13.28
C PRO A 284 -4.19 6.34 -14.68
N GLY A 285 -4.81 6.90 -15.72
CA GLY A 285 -4.62 6.49 -17.12
C GLY A 285 -3.17 6.69 -17.58
N ALA A 286 -2.51 7.76 -17.13
CA ALA A 286 -1.09 8.00 -17.36
C ALA A 286 -0.17 6.88 -16.82
N ALA A 287 -0.63 6.13 -15.83
CA ALA A 287 0.06 4.95 -15.29
C ALA A 287 -0.49 3.61 -15.83
N SER A 288 -1.31 3.66 -16.88
CA SER A 288 -2.01 2.50 -17.45
C SER A 288 -2.81 1.73 -16.41
N LEU A 289 -3.43 2.44 -15.46
CA LEU A 289 -4.29 1.91 -14.41
C LEU A 289 -5.76 2.22 -14.75
N LEU A 290 -6.32 1.37 -15.60
CA LEU A 290 -7.71 1.36 -16.03
C LEU A 290 -8.39 0.06 -15.59
N ALA A 291 -9.72 0.02 -15.59
CA ALA A 291 -10.41 -1.22 -15.25
C ALA A 291 -10.25 -2.23 -16.40
N ASP A 292 -9.58 -3.33 -16.10
CA ASP A 292 -9.32 -4.45 -16.99
C ASP A 292 -9.47 -5.75 -16.19
N TYR A 293 -10.58 -6.46 -16.39
CA TYR A 293 -10.85 -7.75 -15.75
C TYR A 293 -10.10 -8.91 -16.43
N GLY A 294 -9.38 -8.67 -17.53
CA GLY A 294 -8.41 -9.62 -18.09
C GLY A 294 -7.03 -9.57 -17.41
N ALA A 295 -6.73 -8.48 -16.68
CA ALA A 295 -5.45 -8.32 -16.00
C ALA A 295 -5.35 -9.15 -14.71
N SER A 296 -4.13 -9.60 -14.38
CA SER A 296 -3.88 -10.24 -13.09
C SER A 296 -3.92 -9.22 -11.94
N TRP A 297 -4.39 -9.66 -10.77
CA TRP A 297 -4.38 -8.85 -9.55
C TRP A 297 -3.00 -8.26 -9.24
N GLU A 298 -1.95 -9.08 -9.36
CA GLU A 298 -0.56 -8.66 -9.13
C GLU A 298 -0.18 -7.46 -10.00
N THR A 299 -0.47 -7.52 -11.30
CA THR A 299 -0.14 -6.43 -12.23
C THR A 299 -0.85 -5.14 -11.84
N VAL A 300 -2.15 -5.23 -11.53
CA VAL A 300 -2.97 -4.07 -11.16
C VAL A 300 -2.50 -3.49 -9.83
N PHE A 301 -2.18 -4.35 -8.86
CA PHE A 301 -1.75 -3.93 -7.54
C PHE A 301 -0.36 -3.31 -7.54
N GLN A 302 0.61 -3.86 -8.29
CA GLN A 302 1.92 -3.25 -8.48
C GLN A 302 1.81 -1.85 -9.11
N LYS A 303 1.02 -1.71 -10.18
CA LYS A 303 0.73 -0.41 -10.80
C LYS A 303 0.10 0.56 -9.81
N LEU A 304 -0.86 0.11 -9.02
CA LEU A 304 -1.52 0.94 -8.02
C LEU A 304 -0.53 1.44 -6.96
N VAL A 305 0.33 0.57 -6.43
CA VAL A 305 1.32 0.94 -5.40
C VAL A 305 2.36 1.89 -5.97
N ALA A 306 2.87 1.63 -7.18
CA ALA A 306 3.80 2.51 -7.87
C ALA A 306 3.20 3.90 -8.14
N PHE A 307 1.92 3.95 -8.52
CA PHE A 307 1.18 5.21 -8.70
C PHE A 307 0.96 5.95 -7.38
N SER A 308 0.58 5.22 -6.33
CA SER A 308 0.17 5.82 -5.04
C SER A 308 1.35 6.29 -4.18
N LEU A 309 2.51 5.64 -4.31
CA LEU A 309 3.73 5.96 -3.56
C LEU A 309 4.77 6.62 -4.46
N SER A 310 5.49 5.84 -5.26
CA SER A 310 6.45 6.32 -6.25
C SER A 310 6.92 5.17 -7.15
N ASN A 311 7.22 5.48 -8.41
CA ASN A 311 7.88 4.57 -9.35
C ASN A 311 9.37 4.32 -9.02
N ARG A 312 9.95 5.04 -8.05
CA ARG A 312 11.32 4.83 -7.58
C ARG A 312 11.43 3.74 -6.51
N MET A 313 10.31 3.30 -5.97
CA MET A 313 10.26 2.21 -5.00
C MET A 313 10.15 0.88 -5.75
N SER A 314 10.91 -0.12 -5.31
CA SER A 314 10.70 -1.49 -5.75
C SER A 314 9.47 -2.04 -5.05
N VAL A 315 8.57 -2.69 -5.80
CA VAL A 315 7.33 -3.26 -5.30
C VAL A 315 7.27 -4.71 -5.72
N GLU A 316 7.18 -5.59 -4.73
CA GLU A 316 6.87 -6.99 -4.90
C GLU A 316 5.51 -7.28 -4.28
N THR A 317 4.71 -8.12 -4.91
CA THR A 317 3.40 -8.52 -4.41
C THR A 317 3.41 -9.99 -4.03
N TRP A 318 2.62 -10.33 -3.04
CA TRP A 318 2.49 -11.73 -2.62
C TRP A 318 1.47 -12.45 -3.49
N ASP A 319 1.91 -13.53 -4.15
CA ASP A 319 1.11 -14.36 -5.06
C ASP A 319 -0.31 -14.60 -4.52
N GLY A 320 -1.26 -13.89 -5.11
CA GLY A 320 -2.68 -14.04 -4.76
C GLY A 320 -3.09 -13.47 -3.39
N LYS A 321 -2.29 -12.66 -2.70
CA LYS A 321 -2.67 -11.91 -1.47
C LYS A 321 -2.74 -10.40 -1.72
N GLU A 322 -3.39 -9.67 -0.82
CA GLU A 322 -3.50 -8.19 -0.87
C GLU A 322 -2.38 -7.54 -0.04
N VAL A 323 -1.14 -7.99 -0.30
CA VAL A 323 0.05 -7.57 0.44
C VAL A 323 1.14 -7.14 -0.54
N ALA A 324 1.64 -5.93 -0.34
CA ALA A 324 2.78 -5.39 -1.08
C ALA A 324 4.01 -5.27 -0.16
N VAL A 325 5.14 -5.75 -0.63
CA VAL A 325 6.47 -5.53 -0.04
C VAL A 325 7.15 -4.45 -0.85
N ILE A 326 7.47 -3.34 -0.20
CA ILE A 326 7.96 -2.13 -0.84
C ILE A 326 9.33 -1.82 -0.27
N SER A 327 10.32 -1.64 -1.14
CA SER A 327 11.67 -1.28 -0.73
C SER A 327 12.22 -0.11 -1.52
N GLY A 328 13.04 0.71 -0.87
CA GLY A 328 13.66 1.88 -1.50
C GLY A 328 14.11 2.91 -0.49
N LYS A 329 14.54 4.07 -1.00
CA LYS A 329 15.05 5.16 -0.18
C LYS A 329 13.92 6.04 0.34
N GLY A 330 14.14 6.63 1.51
CA GLY A 330 13.24 7.62 2.10
C GLY A 330 13.98 8.49 3.12
N CYS A 331 13.22 9.35 3.79
CA CYS A 331 13.70 10.07 4.95
C CYS A 331 12.61 10.15 6.03
N VAL A 332 13.01 10.02 7.29
CA VAL A 332 12.11 10.30 8.41
C VAL A 332 11.89 11.81 8.56
N LEU A 333 10.62 12.21 8.64
CA LEU A 333 10.21 13.60 8.89
C LEU A 333 9.92 13.85 10.38
N GLY A 334 9.40 12.83 11.07
CA GLY A 334 8.94 12.96 12.45
C GLY A 334 8.25 11.72 12.99
N GLU A 335 7.64 11.88 14.15
CA GLU A 335 6.90 10.83 14.84
C GLU A 335 5.60 11.39 15.40
N VAL A 336 4.55 10.57 15.40
CA VAL A 336 3.27 10.88 16.06
C VAL A 336 3.48 10.89 17.57
N SER A 337 3.33 12.05 18.18
CA SER A 337 3.53 12.26 19.61
C SER A 337 2.26 12.01 20.42
N ASP A 338 1.09 12.27 19.84
CA ASP A 338 -0.21 12.09 20.51
C ASP A 338 -1.37 11.91 19.51
N VAL A 339 -2.43 11.23 19.95
CA VAL A 339 -3.66 10.99 19.16
C VAL A 339 -4.86 11.21 20.07
N GLU A 340 -5.60 12.30 19.84
CA GLU A 340 -6.80 12.66 20.61
C GLU A 340 -8.02 12.68 19.68
N GLY A 341 -8.92 11.70 19.83
CA GLY A 341 -10.06 11.54 18.94
C GLY A 341 -9.63 11.24 17.50
N ASP A 342 -9.93 12.16 16.58
CA ASP A 342 -9.50 12.11 15.18
C ASP A 342 -8.28 13.03 14.91
N THR A 343 -7.82 13.79 15.91
CA THR A 343 -6.71 14.75 15.79
C THR A 343 -5.39 14.09 16.14
N ILE A 344 -4.39 14.30 15.27
CA ILE A 344 -3.06 13.73 15.39
C ILE A 344 -2.06 14.84 15.61
N THR A 345 -1.27 14.73 16.68
CA THR A 345 -0.15 15.62 16.93
C THR A 345 1.14 14.87 16.65
N TRP A 346 2.02 15.47 15.86
CA TRP A 346 3.32 14.89 15.50
C TRP A 346 4.44 15.88 15.75
N LYS A 347 5.64 15.36 15.97
CA LYS A 347 6.85 16.13 16.23
C LYS A 347 7.80 16.01 15.06
N ASN A 348 8.12 17.13 14.43
CA ASN A 348 9.09 17.19 13.34
C ASN A 348 10.51 16.99 13.89
N THR A 349 11.26 16.02 13.34
CA THR A 349 12.62 15.71 13.82
C THR A 349 13.65 16.77 13.39
N ARG A 350 13.42 17.48 12.29
CA ARG A 350 14.30 18.53 11.76
C ARG A 350 14.09 19.87 12.45
N GLU A 351 12.85 20.30 12.61
CA GLU A 351 12.50 21.61 13.18
C GLU A 351 12.24 21.59 14.69
N GLY A 352 11.98 20.41 15.26
CA GLY A 352 11.65 20.25 16.69
C GLY A 352 10.26 20.77 17.08
N ARG A 353 9.49 21.29 16.13
CA ARG A 353 8.13 21.80 16.33
C ARG A 353 7.11 20.66 16.31
N SER A 354 6.10 20.78 17.16
CA SER A 354 4.92 19.92 17.13
C SER A 354 3.82 20.59 16.33
N GLN A 355 3.09 19.81 15.54
CA GLN A 355 1.97 20.27 14.72
C GLN A 355 0.83 19.27 14.84
N SER A 356 -0.40 19.78 14.83
CA SER A 356 -1.60 18.98 14.93
C SER A 356 -2.42 19.10 13.64
N PHE A 357 -3.00 18.00 13.20
CA PHE A 357 -3.90 17.97 12.05
C PHE A 357 -4.93 16.84 12.24
N THR A 358 -6.08 16.98 11.58
CA THR A 358 -7.13 15.96 11.61
C THR A 358 -7.19 15.33 10.22
N PRO A 359 -6.53 14.18 9.99
CA PRO A 359 -6.61 13.53 8.68
C PRO A 359 -8.04 13.07 8.39
N PRO A 360 -8.42 12.97 7.10
CA PRO A 360 -9.58 12.18 6.70
C PRO A 360 -9.51 10.77 7.30
N ALA A 361 -10.67 10.13 7.48
CA ALA A 361 -10.79 8.76 7.96
C ALA A 361 -9.76 7.83 7.27
N SER A 362 -9.20 6.87 8.00
CA SER A 362 -8.27 5.88 7.45
C SER A 362 -8.79 4.49 7.76
N ALA A 363 -8.48 3.51 6.91
CA ALA A 363 -8.79 2.13 7.20
C ALA A 363 -8.01 1.57 8.41
N LYS A 364 -6.82 2.11 8.71
CA LYS A 364 -6.01 1.71 9.87
C LYS A 364 -5.86 2.85 10.86
N SER A 365 -5.96 2.54 12.15
CA SER A 365 -5.78 3.54 13.19
C SER A 365 -4.31 3.94 13.34
N ILE A 366 -4.06 5.24 13.30
CA ILE A 366 -2.77 5.83 13.63
C ILE A 366 -2.63 5.82 15.15
N GLN A 367 -1.43 5.48 15.62
CA GLN A 367 -1.10 5.35 17.03
C GLN A 367 0.04 6.27 17.39
N GLN A 368 0.14 6.57 18.69
CA GLN A 368 1.32 7.17 19.24
C GLN A 368 2.54 6.34 18.84
N ARG A 369 3.64 7.02 18.48
CA ARG A 369 4.90 6.46 18.03
C ARG A 369 4.97 5.93 16.60
N ASP A 370 3.90 6.07 15.83
CA ASP A 370 3.97 5.85 14.39
C ASP A 370 4.90 6.91 13.75
N VAL A 371 5.73 6.46 12.81
CA VAL A 371 6.76 7.30 12.18
C VAL A 371 6.20 7.91 10.91
N ILE A 372 6.46 9.20 10.72
CA ILE A 372 6.12 9.93 9.50
C ILE A 372 7.37 10.03 8.63
N CYS A 373 7.31 9.49 7.41
CA CYS A 373 8.41 9.49 6.48
C CYS A 373 7.99 9.97 5.08
N LEU A 374 8.93 10.54 4.33
CA LEU A 374 8.77 10.81 2.90
C LEU A 374 9.60 9.80 2.12
N LEU A 375 8.93 9.03 1.27
CA LEU A 375 9.60 8.08 0.36
C LEU A 375 10.15 8.83 -0.85
N GLN A 376 11.25 8.34 -1.40
CA GLN A 376 11.90 8.99 -2.52
C GLN A 376 10.96 9.03 -3.74
N GLY A 377 10.75 10.23 -4.28
CA GLY A 377 9.85 10.44 -5.42
C GLY A 377 8.36 10.48 -5.06
N ALA A 378 7.97 10.26 -3.81
CA ALA A 378 6.58 10.41 -3.39
C ALA A 378 6.15 11.88 -3.36
N SER A 379 4.87 12.12 -3.65
CA SER A 379 4.27 13.46 -3.60
C SER A 379 3.93 13.90 -2.19
N ARG A 380 3.60 12.95 -1.32
CA ARG A 380 3.12 13.17 0.04
C ARG A 380 3.73 12.17 1.02
N PRO A 381 3.74 12.51 2.32
CA PRO A 381 4.29 11.64 3.35
C PRO A 381 3.47 10.36 3.54
N THR A 382 4.11 9.38 4.18
CA THR A 382 3.55 8.09 4.58
C THR A 382 3.75 7.92 6.08
N ILE A 383 2.74 7.40 6.78
CA ILE A 383 2.83 7.01 8.19
C ILE A 383 3.05 5.50 8.24
N ILE A 384 4.09 5.11 8.96
CA ILE A 384 4.50 3.71 9.13
C ILE A 384 4.57 3.33 10.60
N ARG A 385 4.30 2.05 10.88
CA ARG A 385 4.47 1.47 12.21
C ARG A 385 5.66 0.52 12.21
N LEU A 386 6.57 0.73 13.14
CA LEU A 386 7.77 -0.10 13.27
C LEU A 386 7.45 -1.38 14.05
N HIS A 387 7.72 -2.56 13.46
CA HIS A 387 7.60 -3.86 14.10
C HIS A 387 8.97 -4.45 14.47
N SER A 388 9.02 -5.74 14.81
CA SER A 388 10.25 -6.45 15.17
C SER A 388 11.31 -6.37 14.08
N ASP A 389 10.93 -6.57 12.82
CA ASP A 389 11.83 -6.81 11.69
C ASP A 389 11.29 -6.26 10.35
N TYR A 390 10.22 -5.47 10.38
CA TYR A 390 9.68 -4.77 9.21
C TYR A 390 8.89 -3.53 9.65
N SER A 391 8.54 -2.66 8.71
CA SER A 391 7.65 -1.52 8.95
C SER A 391 6.33 -1.71 8.22
N ALA A 392 5.20 -1.60 8.91
CA ALA A 392 3.88 -1.67 8.28
C ALA A 392 3.46 -0.28 7.80
N ILE A 393 2.93 -0.18 6.58
CA ILE A 393 2.24 1.03 6.13
C ILE A 393 0.90 1.12 6.86
N ILE A 394 0.73 2.20 7.61
CA ILE A 394 -0.51 2.55 8.30
C ILE A 394 -1.33 3.49 7.44
N ARG A 395 -0.69 4.54 6.91
CA ARG A 395 -1.35 5.50 6.03
C ARG A 395 -0.44 5.99 4.93
N ILE A 396 -0.98 6.09 3.72
CA ILE A 396 -0.32 6.75 2.59
C ILE A 396 -0.94 8.12 2.31
N ALA A 397 -0.24 8.95 1.53
CA ALA A 397 -0.71 10.27 1.10
C ALA A 397 -1.22 11.15 2.25
N VAL A 398 -0.42 11.27 3.30
CA VAL A 398 -0.80 12.04 4.50
C VAL A 398 -0.95 13.52 4.12
N PRO A 399 -2.08 14.17 4.46
CA PRO A 399 -2.31 15.57 4.15
C PRO A 399 -1.59 16.48 5.15
N LEU A 400 -0.27 16.33 5.27
CA LEU A 400 0.52 17.28 6.03
C LEU A 400 0.51 18.60 5.25
N MET A 401 -0.33 19.55 5.70
CA MET A 401 -0.32 20.97 5.28
C MET A 401 -0.93 21.33 3.91
N ASP A 402 -2.10 20.78 3.54
CA ASP A 402 -2.85 21.28 2.35
C ASP A 402 -3.96 22.30 2.70
N ASP A 403 -3.75 23.53 2.21
CA ASP A 403 -4.67 24.56 1.66
C ASP A 403 -5.92 25.07 2.41
N SER A 404 -6.01 24.98 3.74
CA SER A 404 -6.93 25.86 4.49
C SER A 404 -6.33 26.47 5.76
N ASP A 405 -6.23 27.80 5.74
CA ASP A 405 -6.19 28.77 6.85
C ASP A 405 -4.93 28.97 7.73
N VAL A 406 -3.76 28.39 7.43
CA VAL A 406 -2.51 28.75 8.16
C VAL A 406 -1.48 29.43 7.22
N PRO A 407 -1.05 30.70 7.45
CA PRO A 407 -0.39 31.49 6.41
C PRO A 407 1.08 31.20 6.07
N ASN A 408 1.78 30.22 6.68
CA ASN A 408 3.25 30.34 6.73
C ASN A 408 4.14 29.14 6.38
N THR A 409 3.63 28.07 5.76
CA THR A 409 4.51 27.12 5.02
C THR A 409 3.67 26.19 4.15
N LYS A 410 3.82 26.29 2.83
CA LYS A 410 3.19 25.35 1.89
C LYS A 410 3.97 24.03 1.87
N TRP A 411 3.27 22.89 1.89
CA TRP A 411 3.89 21.56 1.80
C TRP A 411 4.86 21.44 0.60
N SER A 412 4.54 22.08 -0.53
CA SER A 412 5.39 22.12 -1.72
C SER A 412 6.80 22.64 -1.44
N GLU A 413 6.93 23.74 -0.71
CA GLU A 413 8.22 24.37 -0.39
C GLU A 413 9.03 23.48 0.57
N HIS A 414 8.36 22.89 1.58
CA HIS A 414 9.02 21.97 2.50
C HIS A 414 9.50 20.71 1.78
N ARG A 415 8.70 20.16 0.86
CA ARG A 415 9.06 19.01 0.03
C ARG A 415 10.27 19.31 -0.87
N GLU A 416 10.32 20.47 -1.51
CA GLU A 416 11.44 20.88 -2.36
C GLU A 416 12.76 21.03 -1.58
N SER A 417 12.69 21.38 -0.30
CA SER A 417 13.87 21.43 0.57
C SER A 417 14.48 20.05 0.88
N ILE A 418 13.73 18.96 0.67
CA ILE A 418 14.18 17.60 0.94
C ILE A 418 14.93 17.06 -0.28
N THR A 419 16.25 17.22 -0.27
CA THR A 419 17.13 16.79 -1.37
C THR A 419 17.84 15.45 -1.12
N SER A 420 17.84 14.96 0.12
CA SER A 420 18.52 13.73 0.52
C SER A 420 17.58 12.73 1.18
N PHE A 421 17.73 11.46 0.81
CA PHE A 421 16.97 10.31 1.31
C PHE A 421 17.95 9.28 1.90
N PRO A 422 18.41 9.49 3.15
CA PRO A 422 19.51 8.72 3.73
C PRO A 422 19.10 7.34 4.24
N ASP A 423 17.80 7.08 4.39
CA ASP A 423 17.26 5.89 5.03
C ASP A 423 16.80 4.89 3.97
N ASP A 424 17.19 3.62 4.14
CA ASP A 424 16.58 2.51 3.43
C ASP A 424 15.29 2.11 4.15
N PHE A 425 14.23 1.83 3.41
CA PHE A 425 12.97 1.35 3.94
C PHE A 425 12.64 -0.03 3.37
N LEU A 426 12.16 -0.91 4.26
CA LEU A 426 11.43 -2.12 3.90
C LEU A 426 10.04 -2.02 4.53
N LEU A 427 9.06 -1.74 3.69
CA LEU A 427 7.69 -1.51 4.07
C LEU A 427 6.80 -2.67 3.65
N ILE A 428 5.81 -2.97 4.46
CA ILE A 428 4.77 -3.93 4.15
C ILE A 428 3.45 -3.20 4.17
N TRP A 429 2.77 -3.20 3.04
CA TRP A 429 1.40 -2.71 2.95
C TRP A 429 0.44 -3.87 2.86
N ASP A 430 -0.05 -4.29 4.02
CA ASP A 430 -1.05 -5.34 4.17
C ASP A 430 -2.45 -4.73 4.19
N TRP A 431 -3.32 -5.12 3.26
CA TRP A 431 -4.71 -4.67 3.25
C TRP A 431 -5.61 -5.49 4.18
N HIS A 432 -5.11 -6.59 4.76
CA HIS A 432 -5.84 -7.38 5.75
C HIS A 432 -5.71 -6.78 7.15
N THR A 433 -6.81 -6.81 7.90
CA THR A 433 -6.91 -6.23 9.26
C THR A 433 -6.70 -7.24 10.38
N SER A 434 -6.63 -8.56 10.08
CA SER A 434 -6.44 -9.61 11.09
C SER A 434 -4.95 -9.85 11.40
N ARG A 435 -4.62 -9.82 12.69
CA ARG A 435 -3.28 -10.09 13.26
C ARG A 435 -2.77 -11.52 13.02
N GLU A 436 -3.62 -12.40 12.49
CA GLU A 436 -3.39 -13.85 12.32
C GLU A 436 -2.29 -14.21 11.32
N HIS A 437 -1.91 -13.29 10.43
CA HIS A 437 -0.99 -13.60 9.33
C HIS A 437 0.48 -13.40 9.69
N ALA A 438 0.82 -12.88 10.87
CA ALA A 438 2.21 -12.62 11.28
C ALA A 438 3.12 -13.87 11.26
N GLU A 439 2.54 -15.06 11.47
CA GLU A 439 3.22 -16.36 11.35
C GLU A 439 3.37 -16.78 9.87
N GLU A 440 2.36 -16.52 9.01
CA GLU A 440 2.43 -16.78 7.57
C GLU A 440 3.49 -15.91 6.85
N TYR A 441 3.79 -14.71 7.37
CA TYR A 441 4.92 -13.88 6.92
C TYR A 441 6.27 -14.59 7.09
N LYS A 442 6.41 -15.45 8.10
CA LYS A 442 7.62 -16.27 8.31
C LYS A 442 7.63 -17.49 7.37
N ASP A 443 6.46 -18.09 7.10
CA ASP A 443 6.32 -19.29 6.27
C ASP A 443 6.49 -19.03 4.76
N PHE A 444 5.95 -17.94 4.20
CA PHE A 444 6.15 -17.59 2.77
C PHE A 444 7.62 -17.31 2.45
N ARG A 445 8.33 -16.61 3.34
CA ARG A 445 9.79 -16.38 3.22
C ARG A 445 10.60 -17.68 3.32
N SER A 446 9.99 -18.71 3.89
CA SER A 446 10.58 -20.05 3.91
C SER A 446 10.40 -20.78 2.57
N ARG A 447 9.36 -20.45 1.79
CA ARG A 447 8.98 -21.09 0.50
C ARG A 447 9.63 -20.49 -0.75
N GLN A 448 10.10 -19.24 -0.74
CA GLN A 448 10.96 -18.68 -1.81
C GLN A 448 12.38 -19.31 -1.84
N GLY A 449 12.60 -20.38 -1.09
CA GLY A 449 13.89 -20.99 -0.88
C GLY A 449 13.76 -22.46 -0.53
N LEU A 450 13.81 -23.31 -1.55
CA LEU A 450 13.93 -24.76 -1.41
C LEU A 450 15.14 -25.10 -0.51
N SER A 451 14.92 -26.07 0.36
CA SER A 451 15.73 -26.49 1.51
C SER A 451 17.22 -26.74 1.23
N ASP A 452 18.11 -26.05 1.96
CA ASP A 452 19.48 -26.49 2.25
C ASP A 452 20.12 -25.67 3.40
N HIS A 453 21.04 -26.25 4.17
CA HIS A 453 21.72 -25.58 5.31
C HIS A 453 22.48 -24.30 4.93
N ARG A 454 22.91 -24.16 3.66
CA ARG A 454 23.48 -22.91 3.12
C ARG A 454 22.48 -21.75 3.07
N MET A 455 21.18 -22.01 2.97
CA MET A 455 20.14 -20.96 2.93
C MET A 455 19.77 -20.40 4.30
N GLN A 456 20.04 -21.11 5.40
CA GLN A 456 19.74 -20.61 6.75
C GLN A 456 20.64 -19.40 7.09
N SER A 457 21.92 -19.47 6.72
CA SER A 457 22.86 -18.36 6.84
C SER A 457 22.41 -17.13 6.02
N HIS A 458 21.91 -17.32 4.80
CA HIS A 458 21.34 -16.24 3.98
C HIS A 458 20.07 -15.62 4.60
N LYS A 459 19.16 -16.43 5.16
CA LYS A 459 17.93 -15.96 5.84
C LYS A 459 18.26 -15.17 7.12
N ASP A 460 19.27 -15.61 7.85
CA ASP A 460 19.74 -14.94 9.07
C ASP A 460 20.48 -13.64 8.76
N LEU A 461 21.26 -13.59 7.68
CA LEU A 461 21.90 -12.37 7.19
C LEU A 461 20.88 -11.33 6.70
N ASP A 462 19.87 -11.75 5.95
CA ASP A 462 18.74 -10.90 5.52
C ASP A 462 17.96 -10.35 6.74
N ARG A 463 17.74 -11.18 7.78
CA ARG A 463 17.17 -10.72 9.05
C ARG A 463 18.06 -9.70 9.76
N ALA A 464 19.38 -9.89 9.77
CA ALA A 464 20.32 -8.91 10.32
C ALA A 464 20.23 -7.57 9.57
N THR A 465 20.28 -7.59 8.23
CA THR A 465 20.13 -6.38 7.40
C THR A 465 18.85 -5.62 7.72
N ARG A 466 17.71 -6.31 7.87
CA ARG A 466 16.44 -5.66 8.26
C ARG A 466 16.50 -4.97 9.61
N TRP A 467 17.11 -5.60 10.61
CA TRP A 467 17.29 -4.99 11.92
C TRP A 467 18.23 -3.79 11.88
N TRP A 468 19.27 -3.84 11.06
CA TRP A 468 20.14 -2.70 10.81
C TRP A 468 19.39 -1.52 10.19
N THR A 469 18.66 -1.76 9.10
CA THR A 469 17.82 -0.77 8.43
C THR A 469 16.79 -0.16 9.39
N MET A 470 16.16 -0.99 10.22
CA MET A 470 15.25 -0.53 11.27
C MET A 470 15.97 0.35 12.31
N GLY A 471 17.18 -0.01 12.72
CA GLY A 471 18.00 0.80 13.62
C GLY A 471 18.28 2.19 13.05
N ARG A 472 18.56 2.29 11.75
CA ARG A 472 18.74 3.57 11.05
C ARG A 472 17.47 4.43 11.03
N VAL A 473 16.31 3.83 10.74
CA VAL A 473 15.02 4.55 10.81
C VAL A 473 14.74 5.04 12.23
N LEU A 474 15.03 4.23 13.26
CA LEU A 474 14.88 4.61 14.68
C LEU A 474 15.83 5.75 15.07
N GLU A 475 17.07 5.73 14.58
CA GLU A 475 18.03 6.81 14.78
C GLU A 475 17.54 8.12 14.15
N SER A 476 17.08 8.08 12.90
CA SER A 476 16.47 9.22 12.20
C SER A 476 15.19 9.73 12.89
N ALA A 477 14.48 8.85 13.61
CA ALA A 477 13.36 9.19 14.50
C ALA A 477 13.77 9.66 15.91
N LYS A 478 15.08 9.78 16.21
CA LYS A 478 15.64 10.15 17.52
C LYS A 478 15.32 9.15 18.66
N ARG A 479 15.15 7.87 18.35
CA ARG A 479 14.93 6.76 19.30
C ARG A 479 16.22 5.96 19.54
N SER A 480 17.25 6.64 20.04
CA SER A 480 18.62 6.11 20.10
C SER A 480 18.75 4.79 20.89
N GLU A 481 18.07 4.65 22.03
CA GLU A 481 18.15 3.43 22.84
C GLU A 481 17.58 2.20 22.10
N GLU A 482 16.50 2.36 21.36
CA GLU A 482 15.91 1.28 20.58
C GLU A 482 16.70 0.98 19.32
N ALA A 483 17.25 2.01 18.68
CA ALA A 483 18.17 1.85 17.56
C ALA A 483 19.37 0.98 17.97
N VAL A 484 20.00 1.28 19.12
CA VAL A 484 21.11 0.49 19.68
C VAL A 484 20.70 -0.97 19.91
N LYS A 485 19.51 -1.23 20.48
CA LYS A 485 19.01 -2.60 20.67
C LYS A 485 18.83 -3.34 19.35
N LYS A 486 18.37 -2.66 18.28
CA LYS A 486 18.22 -3.27 16.95
C LYS A 486 19.58 -3.55 16.30
N PHE A 487 20.54 -2.62 16.42
CA PHE A 487 21.90 -2.83 15.96
C PHE A 487 22.57 -4.01 16.67
N GLN A 488 22.46 -4.10 18.00
CA GLN A 488 22.99 -5.25 18.77
C GLN A 488 22.39 -6.58 18.30
N LYS A 489 21.07 -6.63 18.11
CA LYS A 489 20.38 -7.82 17.59
C LYS A 489 20.85 -8.20 16.18
N SER A 490 21.02 -7.21 15.29
CA SER A 490 21.56 -7.40 13.94
C SER A 490 22.94 -8.04 13.98
N VAL A 491 23.83 -7.50 14.81
CA VAL A 491 25.21 -7.99 14.96
C VAL A 491 25.21 -9.43 15.48
N GLY A 492 24.44 -9.73 16.54
CA GLY A 492 24.40 -11.07 17.14
C GLY A 492 23.89 -12.16 16.19
N ILE A 493 22.88 -11.90 15.35
CA ILE A 493 22.43 -12.88 14.34
C ILE A 493 23.44 -13.02 13.19
N GLY A 494 24.04 -11.93 12.74
CA GLY A 494 25.10 -11.99 11.73
C GLY A 494 26.26 -12.90 12.16
N GLU A 495 26.64 -12.83 13.44
CA GLU A 495 27.66 -13.71 14.03
C GLU A 495 27.24 -15.19 14.09
N MET A 496 25.99 -15.49 14.46
CA MET A 496 25.48 -16.86 14.50
C MET A 496 25.36 -17.49 13.10
N ALA A 497 24.91 -16.71 12.12
CA ALA A 497 24.77 -17.13 10.73
C ALA A 497 26.11 -17.52 10.08
N LEU A 498 27.19 -16.86 10.51
CA LEU A 498 28.55 -17.12 10.05
C LEU A 498 29.20 -18.30 10.80
N ARG A 499 28.84 -18.54 12.07
CA ARG A 499 29.32 -19.70 12.85
C ARG A 499 28.72 -21.04 12.42
N GLY A 500 27.54 -21.06 11.80
CA GLY A 500 26.85 -22.28 11.35
C GLY A 500 27.32 -22.88 10.02
N ALA A 501 28.32 -22.29 9.35
CA ALA A 501 28.84 -22.77 8.06
C ALA A 501 30.08 -23.67 8.17
N ASP A 502 30.74 -23.70 9.34
CA ASP A 502 31.96 -24.50 9.55
C ASP A 502 31.76 -25.56 10.63
N ASN A 503 31.69 -26.82 10.17
CA ASN A 503 31.81 -27.99 11.02
C ASN A 503 33.26 -28.10 11.48
N TRP A 504 33.54 -27.77 12.74
CA TRP A 504 34.84 -27.98 13.37
C TRP A 504 34.69 -28.82 14.65
N GLU A 505 34.10 -30.01 14.52
CA GLU A 505 34.38 -31.06 15.49
C GLU A 505 35.80 -31.56 15.22
N SER A 506 36.82 -30.93 15.83
CA SER A 506 38.10 -31.53 16.25
C SER A 506 39.14 -30.44 16.60
N SER A 507 39.12 -29.88 17.81
CA SER A 507 40.36 -29.70 18.57
C SER A 507 40.07 -29.49 20.06
N PRO A 508 40.81 -30.17 20.95
CA PRO A 508 40.59 -30.13 22.38
C PRO A 508 41.27 -28.90 22.98
N ALA A 509 40.53 -27.79 23.03
CA ALA A 509 40.91 -26.63 23.84
C ALA A 509 39.67 -26.04 24.52
N SER A 510 38.87 -26.90 25.13
CA SER A 510 37.72 -26.53 25.96
C SER A 510 37.98 -26.95 27.40
N GLN A 511 38.85 -26.22 28.12
CA GLN A 511 38.83 -26.17 29.59
C GLN A 511 39.74 -25.06 30.12
N GLY A 512 39.12 -24.03 30.70
CA GLY A 512 39.77 -23.08 31.61
C GLY A 512 39.88 -21.64 31.10
N ALA A 513 39.08 -20.75 31.68
CA ALA A 513 39.38 -19.32 31.91
C ALA A 513 39.68 -18.39 30.70
N TRP A 514 38.99 -18.54 29.57
CA TRP A 514 39.02 -17.56 28.47
C TRP A 514 37.61 -17.08 28.02
N GLY A 515 36.56 -17.38 28.79
CA GLY A 515 35.16 -17.10 28.42
C GLY A 515 34.74 -15.62 28.49
N ASP A 516 35.33 -14.85 29.41
CA ASP A 516 34.88 -13.46 29.66
C ASP A 516 35.78 -12.40 29.01
N LEU A 517 37.00 -12.75 28.55
CA LEU A 517 37.92 -11.81 27.90
C LEU A 517 37.74 -11.74 26.37
N LEU A 518 37.10 -12.75 25.75
CA LEU A 518 37.03 -12.91 24.28
C LEU A 518 35.70 -12.46 23.66
N VAL A 519 34.73 -12.01 24.46
CA VAL A 519 33.42 -11.55 23.95
C VAL A 519 33.47 -10.07 23.52
N GLU A 520 34.35 -9.24 24.09
CA GLU A 520 34.49 -7.84 23.67
C GLU A 520 35.29 -7.66 22.37
N GLU A 521 36.28 -8.50 22.08
CA GLU A 521 37.13 -8.34 20.89
C GLU A 521 36.54 -8.91 19.58
N ARG A 522 35.49 -9.76 19.66
CA ARG A 522 34.93 -10.47 18.48
C ARG A 522 33.58 -9.94 18.00
N CYS A 523 33.10 -8.79 18.45
CA CYS A 523 31.78 -8.25 18.03
C CYS A 523 31.85 -7.17 16.91
N GLY A 524 33.05 -6.75 16.50
CA GLY A 524 33.24 -5.61 15.56
C GLY A 524 33.52 -5.96 14.10
N TRP A 525 33.94 -7.19 13.80
CA TRP A 525 34.46 -7.62 12.50
C TRP A 525 33.44 -7.70 11.36
N VAL A 526 32.29 -8.34 11.55
CA VAL A 526 31.27 -8.53 10.49
C VAL A 526 30.66 -7.20 10.02
N PRO A 527 30.30 -6.26 10.93
CA PRO A 527 29.80 -4.96 10.52
C PRO A 527 30.85 -4.11 9.79
N LEU A 528 32.13 -4.23 10.19
CA LEU A 528 33.22 -3.48 9.57
C LEU A 528 33.52 -3.97 8.15
N LEU A 529 33.56 -5.30 7.94
CA LEU A 529 33.72 -5.92 6.61
C LEU A 529 32.58 -5.51 5.66
N TYR A 530 31.33 -5.57 6.13
CA TYR A 530 30.17 -5.22 5.31
C TYR A 530 30.06 -3.72 5.02
N ALA A 531 30.34 -2.86 6.02
CA ALA A 531 30.43 -1.42 5.81
C ALA A 531 31.52 -1.07 4.78
N ALA A 532 32.64 -1.81 4.79
CA ALA A 532 33.71 -1.62 3.84
C ALA A 532 33.34 -2.09 2.42
N GLU A 533 32.66 -3.23 2.28
CA GLU A 533 32.16 -3.75 1.00
C GLU A 533 31.13 -2.79 0.36
N LYS A 534 30.16 -2.31 1.15
CA LYS A 534 29.05 -1.46 0.66
C LYS A 534 29.38 0.03 0.57
N GLY A 535 30.51 0.47 1.13
CA GLY A 535 30.92 1.88 1.06
C GLY A 535 30.28 2.78 2.13
N TYR A 536 29.90 2.24 3.28
CA TYR A 536 29.22 2.99 4.34
C TYR A 536 30.21 3.73 5.25
N GLU A 537 30.78 4.82 4.75
CA GLU A 537 31.80 5.65 5.41
C GLU A 537 31.48 6.04 6.86
N ALA A 538 30.28 6.58 7.13
CA ALA A 538 29.91 7.01 8.48
C ALA A 538 29.82 5.84 9.48
N VAL A 539 29.41 4.66 9.00
CA VAL A 539 29.32 3.44 9.81
C VAL A 539 30.71 2.89 10.08
N LEU A 540 31.55 2.83 9.04
CA LEU A 540 32.95 2.41 9.14
C LEU A 540 33.71 3.27 10.15
N GLN A 541 33.58 4.60 10.06
CA GLN A 541 34.22 5.55 10.96
C GLN A 541 33.78 5.32 12.41
N GLN A 542 32.47 5.20 12.67
CA GLN A 542 31.97 4.95 14.01
C GLN A 542 32.41 3.60 14.59
N LEU A 543 32.52 2.56 13.76
CA LEU A 543 32.99 1.24 14.19
C LEU A 543 34.48 1.31 14.57
N LEU A 544 35.31 1.97 13.76
CA LEU A 544 36.74 2.15 14.04
C LEU A 544 36.97 3.03 15.28
N ASP A 545 36.17 4.09 15.46
CA ASP A 545 36.24 4.96 16.63
C ASP A 545 35.81 4.27 17.93
N LYS A 546 35.01 3.20 17.83
CA LYS A 546 34.62 2.33 18.95
C LYS A 546 35.58 1.16 19.17
N GLY A 547 36.73 1.15 18.50
CA GLY A 547 37.78 0.15 18.70
C GLY A 547 37.61 -1.13 17.89
N ALA A 548 36.81 -1.13 16.82
CA ALA A 548 36.78 -2.27 15.90
C ALA A 548 38.19 -2.48 15.30
N ALA A 549 38.68 -3.72 15.34
CA ALA A 549 39.97 -4.06 14.76
C ALA A 549 39.95 -3.81 13.24
N VAL A 550 40.89 -2.99 12.77
CA VAL A 550 40.93 -2.50 11.37
C VAL A 550 41.23 -3.62 10.37
N ASP A 551 42.03 -4.61 10.78
CA ASP A 551 42.54 -5.72 9.97
C ASP A 551 41.84 -7.06 10.26
N VAL A 552 40.58 -7.00 10.67
CA VAL A 552 39.74 -8.21 10.77
C VAL A 552 39.68 -8.94 9.43
N VAL A 553 39.59 -10.26 9.46
CA VAL A 553 39.53 -11.06 8.24
C VAL A 553 38.27 -11.91 8.19
N ASP A 554 37.72 -12.10 6.99
CA ASP A 554 36.65 -13.07 6.75
C ASP A 554 37.20 -14.51 6.59
N HIS A 555 36.31 -15.44 6.27
CA HIS A 555 36.66 -16.86 6.07
C HIS A 555 37.62 -17.08 4.89
N ASP A 556 37.71 -16.17 3.93
CA ASP A 556 38.65 -16.24 2.82
C ASP A 556 39.97 -15.52 3.16
N GLY A 557 40.12 -14.97 4.37
CA GLY A 557 41.27 -14.15 4.75
C GLY A 557 41.19 -12.70 4.27
N ARG A 558 40.04 -12.24 3.76
CA ARG A 558 39.89 -10.89 3.21
C ARG A 558 39.61 -9.86 4.30
N THR A 559 40.32 -8.75 4.22
CA THR A 559 40.18 -7.60 5.14
C THR A 559 39.09 -6.62 4.69
N PRO A 560 38.64 -5.69 5.57
CA PRO A 560 37.83 -4.55 5.15
C PRO A 560 38.48 -3.78 3.99
N LEU A 561 39.81 -3.64 4.01
CA LEU A 561 40.56 -2.99 2.94
C LEU A 561 40.46 -3.78 1.62
N SER A 562 40.51 -5.11 1.68
CA SER A 562 40.33 -5.99 0.52
C SER A 562 38.92 -5.87 -0.08
N TRP A 563 37.88 -5.84 0.77
CA TRP A 563 36.50 -5.69 0.33
C TRP A 563 36.21 -4.30 -0.26
N ALA A 564 36.74 -3.25 0.36
CA ALA A 564 36.63 -1.89 -0.15
C ALA A 564 37.37 -1.73 -1.48
N ALA A 565 38.56 -2.34 -1.61
CA ALA A 565 39.36 -2.30 -2.82
C ALA A 565 38.73 -3.10 -3.97
N ARG A 566 38.14 -4.27 -3.68
CA ARG A 566 37.41 -5.08 -4.66
C ARG A 566 36.17 -4.39 -5.24
N ASN A 567 35.55 -3.48 -4.49
CA ASN A 567 34.30 -2.81 -4.86
C ASN A 567 34.49 -1.32 -5.21
N GLY A 568 35.71 -0.86 -5.43
CA GLY A 568 35.99 0.52 -5.83
C GLY A 568 35.61 1.60 -4.80
N ARG A 569 35.58 1.28 -3.49
CA ARG A 569 35.10 2.21 -2.43
C ARG A 569 36.22 3.16 -1.97
N GLU A 570 36.64 4.11 -2.82
CA GLU A 570 37.79 5.01 -2.55
C GLU A 570 37.75 5.67 -1.16
N ALA A 571 36.62 6.24 -0.75
CA ALA A 571 36.52 6.98 0.50
C ALA A 571 36.68 6.09 1.74
N VAL A 572 36.18 4.85 1.68
CA VAL A 572 36.38 3.81 2.71
C VAL A 572 37.82 3.31 2.70
N VAL A 573 38.42 3.06 1.53
CA VAL A 573 39.83 2.69 1.39
C VAL A 573 40.72 3.73 2.08
N ARG A 574 40.46 5.03 1.83
CA ARG A 574 41.16 6.11 2.50
C ARG A 574 41.00 6.05 4.02
N GLN A 575 39.78 5.91 4.53
CA GLN A 575 39.52 5.84 5.98
C GLN A 575 40.23 4.66 6.65
N LEU A 576 40.22 3.47 6.02
CA LEU A 576 40.92 2.29 6.52
C LEU A 576 42.43 2.50 6.57
N LEU A 577 43.02 3.04 5.50
CA LEU A 577 44.46 3.33 5.42
C LEU A 577 44.88 4.42 6.42
N ASP A 578 44.03 5.42 6.66
CA ASP A 578 44.28 6.47 7.67
C ASP A 578 44.14 5.94 9.11
N LYS A 579 43.36 4.87 9.30
CA LYS A 579 43.22 4.14 10.57
C LYS A 579 44.23 2.98 10.72
N GLY A 580 45.21 2.89 9.81
CA GLY A 580 46.34 1.97 9.91
C GLY A 580 46.11 0.56 9.40
N ALA A 581 45.13 0.35 8.51
CA ALA A 581 44.92 -0.94 7.85
C ALA A 581 46.20 -1.44 7.15
N ALA A 582 46.54 -2.71 7.33
CA ALA A 582 47.68 -3.33 6.68
C ALA A 582 47.45 -3.45 5.16
N VAL A 583 48.27 -2.75 4.40
CA VAL A 583 48.09 -2.49 2.95
C VAL A 583 48.20 -3.75 2.10
N ASP A 584 49.08 -4.67 2.48
CA ASP A 584 49.44 -5.86 1.70
C ASP A 584 48.94 -7.18 2.32
N MET A 585 47.95 -7.13 3.22
CA MET A 585 47.34 -8.36 3.75
C MET A 585 46.69 -9.15 2.62
N ALA A 586 47.30 -10.29 2.28
CA ALA A 586 46.80 -11.18 1.26
C ALA A 586 45.70 -12.09 1.81
N ASP A 587 44.68 -12.33 0.99
CA ASP A 587 43.68 -13.37 1.26
C ASP A 587 44.30 -14.78 1.09
N ARG A 588 43.52 -15.83 1.37
CA ARG A 588 44.00 -17.23 1.32
C ARG A 588 44.47 -17.66 -0.07
N ASP A 589 44.06 -16.96 -1.12
CA ASP A 589 44.51 -17.19 -2.49
C ASP A 589 45.74 -16.33 -2.85
N GLY A 590 46.36 -15.66 -1.87
CA GLY A 590 47.51 -14.78 -2.09
C GLY A 590 47.14 -13.42 -2.68
N ARG A 591 45.85 -13.04 -2.71
CA ARG A 591 45.42 -11.79 -3.37
C ARG A 591 45.40 -10.63 -2.40
N THR A 592 46.15 -9.58 -2.71
CA THR A 592 46.20 -8.33 -1.92
C THR A 592 45.07 -7.36 -2.30
N PRO A 593 44.79 -6.32 -1.49
CA PRO A 593 43.89 -5.24 -1.90
C PRO A 593 44.27 -4.59 -3.24
N LEU A 594 45.57 -4.44 -3.52
CA LEU A 594 46.06 -3.92 -4.80
C LEU A 594 45.72 -4.86 -5.96
N TRP A 595 45.84 -6.17 -5.77
CA TRP A 595 45.41 -7.17 -6.74
C TRP A 595 43.93 -7.02 -7.09
N TRP A 596 43.06 -6.86 -6.08
CA TRP A 596 41.61 -6.72 -6.27
C TRP A 596 41.25 -5.43 -7.01
N ALA A 597 41.88 -4.31 -6.65
CA ALA A 597 41.67 -3.03 -7.32
C ALA A 597 42.17 -3.07 -8.78
N ALA A 598 43.34 -3.68 -9.01
CA ALA A 598 43.94 -3.77 -10.34
C ALA A 598 43.13 -4.66 -11.29
N ARG A 599 42.61 -5.79 -10.79
CA ARG A 599 41.73 -6.68 -11.55
C ARG A 599 40.44 -6.01 -12.00
N ASN A 600 39.87 -5.10 -11.20
CA ASN A 600 38.60 -4.44 -11.50
C ASN A 600 38.76 -3.08 -12.21
N GLY A 601 39.99 -2.57 -12.33
CA GLY A 601 40.27 -1.33 -13.04
C GLY A 601 40.02 -0.06 -12.23
N ASP A 602 39.95 -0.16 -10.89
CA ASP A 602 39.62 0.96 -10.01
C ASP A 602 40.82 1.90 -9.82
N GLU A 603 41.08 2.77 -10.81
CA GLU A 603 42.24 3.68 -10.86
C GLU A 603 42.45 4.51 -9.60
N ALA A 604 41.36 5.03 -9.02
CA ALA A 604 41.46 5.86 -7.83
C ALA A 604 41.93 5.05 -6.62
N VAL A 605 41.41 3.83 -6.45
CA VAL A 605 41.81 2.91 -5.37
C VAL A 605 43.24 2.43 -5.55
N VAL A 606 43.63 2.05 -6.77
CA VAL A 606 45.01 1.64 -7.11
C VAL A 606 45.99 2.74 -6.72
N ARG A 607 45.72 3.99 -7.14
CA ARG A 607 46.56 5.14 -6.77
C ARG A 607 46.69 5.29 -5.26
N ARG A 608 45.59 5.21 -4.51
CA ARG A 608 45.60 5.34 -3.04
C ARG A 608 46.41 4.24 -2.35
N LEU A 609 46.29 3.00 -2.82
CA LEU A 609 47.05 1.87 -2.28
C LEU A 609 48.55 2.03 -2.55
N LEU A 610 48.94 2.42 -3.77
CA LEU A 610 50.33 2.69 -4.15
C LEU A 610 50.92 3.87 -3.37
N ASP A 611 50.16 4.95 -3.16
CA ASP A 611 50.59 6.10 -2.36
C ASP A 611 50.83 5.74 -0.89
N LYS A 612 50.16 4.69 -0.39
CA LYS A 612 50.36 4.14 0.96
C LYS A 612 51.35 2.98 1.00
N GLY A 613 52.07 2.73 -0.09
CA GLY A 613 53.19 1.79 -0.14
C GLY A 613 52.83 0.33 -0.44
N ALA A 614 51.68 0.07 -1.08
CA ALA A 614 51.33 -1.28 -1.50
C ALA A 614 52.40 -1.91 -2.40
N ALA A 615 52.74 -3.16 -2.14
CA ALA A 615 53.71 -3.91 -2.95
C ALA A 615 53.13 -4.26 -4.33
N VAL A 616 53.78 -3.75 -5.38
CA VAL A 616 53.28 -3.79 -6.78
C VAL A 616 53.27 -5.20 -7.38
N ASP A 617 54.23 -6.05 -6.97
CA ASP A 617 54.50 -7.36 -7.58
C ASP A 617 54.04 -8.57 -6.75
N VAL A 618 53.14 -8.39 -5.78
CA VAL A 618 52.64 -9.52 -4.98
C VAL A 618 51.77 -10.43 -5.84
N ALA A 619 52.30 -11.61 -6.17
CA ALA A 619 51.59 -12.60 -6.97
C ALA A 619 50.55 -13.38 -6.15
N ASP A 620 49.42 -13.69 -6.77
CA ASP A 620 48.45 -14.63 -6.22
C ASP A 620 48.98 -16.08 -6.22
N GLY A 621 48.20 -17.01 -5.69
CA GLY A 621 48.54 -18.44 -5.60
C GLY A 621 48.82 -19.12 -6.95
N ASP A 622 48.41 -18.50 -8.08
CA ASP A 622 48.72 -18.95 -9.43
C ASP A 622 49.95 -18.25 -10.03
N GLY A 623 50.65 -17.43 -9.25
CA GLY A 623 51.80 -16.66 -9.70
C GLY A 623 51.45 -15.40 -10.52
N ARG A 624 50.19 -14.93 -10.51
CA ARG A 624 49.75 -13.78 -11.31
C ARG A 624 49.80 -12.49 -10.48
N THR A 625 50.47 -11.47 -11.00
CA THR A 625 50.62 -10.15 -10.37
C THR A 625 49.41 -9.23 -10.63
N PRO A 626 49.25 -8.14 -9.87
CA PRO A 626 48.25 -7.10 -10.15
C PRO A 626 48.37 -6.55 -11.59
N LEU A 627 49.60 -6.40 -12.10
CA LEU A 627 49.88 -5.98 -13.48
C LEU A 627 49.32 -6.97 -14.51
N TRP A 628 49.49 -8.28 -14.27
CA TRP A 628 48.96 -9.31 -15.15
C TRP A 628 47.44 -9.20 -15.27
N TRP A 629 46.72 -9.03 -14.15
CA TRP A 629 45.26 -8.91 -14.15
C TRP A 629 44.76 -7.60 -14.77
N ALA A 630 45.43 -6.48 -14.50
CA ALA A 630 45.11 -5.21 -15.13
C ALA A 630 45.29 -5.27 -16.66
N ALA A 631 46.36 -5.89 -17.15
CA ALA A 631 46.61 -6.08 -18.57
C ALA A 631 45.61 -7.06 -19.21
N TRP A 632 45.34 -8.19 -18.54
CA TRP A 632 44.40 -9.20 -19.02
C TRP A 632 42.97 -8.65 -19.19
N ASN A 633 42.52 -7.80 -18.27
CA ASN A 633 41.20 -7.17 -18.32
C ASN A 633 41.16 -5.85 -19.11
N GLY A 634 42.29 -5.40 -19.69
CA GLY A 634 42.34 -4.21 -20.55
C GLY A 634 42.29 -2.87 -19.80
N HIS A 635 42.67 -2.82 -18.53
CA HIS A 635 42.65 -1.61 -17.71
C HIS A 635 43.92 -0.76 -17.93
N GLU A 636 44.01 -0.11 -19.09
CA GLU A 636 45.20 0.61 -19.55
C GLU A 636 45.72 1.65 -18.54
N ALA A 637 44.83 2.43 -17.92
CA ALA A 637 45.23 3.46 -16.95
C ALA A 637 45.82 2.86 -15.65
N VAL A 638 45.31 1.71 -15.20
CA VAL A 638 45.87 0.96 -14.07
C VAL A 638 47.22 0.35 -14.44
N VAL A 639 47.35 -0.20 -15.65
CA VAL A 639 48.63 -0.73 -16.16
C VAL A 639 49.72 0.36 -16.13
N ARG A 640 49.41 1.57 -16.61
CA ARG A 640 50.35 2.70 -16.54
C ARG A 640 50.72 3.04 -15.09
N GLN A 641 49.73 3.13 -14.19
CA GLN A 641 49.98 3.44 -12.77
C GLN A 641 50.87 2.40 -12.06
N LEU A 642 50.71 1.11 -12.39
CA LEU A 642 51.54 0.05 -11.84
C LEU A 642 52.97 0.13 -12.38
N LEU A 643 53.15 0.27 -13.71
CA LEU A 643 54.47 0.41 -14.34
C LEU A 643 55.24 1.66 -13.90
N ASP A 644 54.53 2.76 -13.60
CA ASP A 644 55.14 4.00 -13.11
C ASP A 644 55.67 3.87 -11.66
N LYS A 645 55.24 2.85 -10.91
CA LYS A 645 55.58 2.63 -9.49
C LYS A 645 56.41 1.37 -9.23
N GLY A 646 56.63 0.51 -10.23
CA GLY A 646 57.46 -0.70 -10.17
C GLY A 646 57.24 -1.60 -11.38
#